data_AF-A0AB34VJY8-F1
#
_entry.id   AF-A0AB34VJY8-F1
#
_cell.length_a   1.000
_cell.length_b   1.000
_cell.length_c   1.000
_cell.angle_alpha   90.00
_cell.angle_beta   90.00
_cell.angle_gamma   90.00
#
_symmetry.space_group_name_H-M   'P 1'
#
loop_
_entity.id
_entity.type
_entity.pdbx_description
1 polymer ?
#
loop_
_entity_poly.entity_id
_entity_poly.type
_entity_poly.pdbx_seq_one_letter_code
_entity_poly.pdbx_strand_id
1 'polypeptide(L)'
;MRHPFELDPEIIHHIIYSQAGSVAKALIELIMNSVDAGAGAVILEITPEGFTCRDDGHGFATHDDVKRYFGRFGTPHREGDATYGRFRLGRGQIMAHARTVWRSQRWQMEVDTRVMGYEYELTEPGEIQEGCAISGDWYEPMSTQERMSCMQEIRDLVRYTPVSVCLNGKVITRKPELEKWDAEDDAAWYRLREDGAVSIYNQGVLVRHDPGHAWGVGGLIVSKKAIALNVSRTEILRKSCMVWKQIAAKFSGLAQAFSDNTGSHRKTEARREKTARALLAGEGDLQKLVNGEEVITILPGKQHVTLEHFLRKCRYYPSAVDKNCFTLVQYARDVPRGELIARAGIAPVIHPVTLTRFNCDNTDDFLECMGRVRDNLTAYREQLSSSGRWGMPFSSELQLIDFDTLSANFVDRTQMVSEKTLDKETRRAWTALRYCLAQYARVCSGGERHSTSRAHGGVRFQILLGESTSADAWTDGETYIAYNIDIVRQLKTDALKTASRLFSLTEHEVAHEGDSMDCGHDEGFYQRFHDISTACATDRQHFMHVWLMKYTTSLEGAGKRAKGQAWSERYLAERASTGRERNGLPGIISADSLADDVGAAVEPEDGDRLAFLNQQLGVTGTLTPESVYWADVVAEGIEEARVARERRAEERRIQEEEWEAYKVSPEFLQLIKDQTESLEASEQEEREFMASSRLRLLESLPGATPENLTQEILEYLVYATDTGEEELDAWQRKTWEQPGGYRPLPTADDKASAVQKSETRPKDSLPESWLQYVNEGETRETIERNAAAAGFYWELDYLEWRHSNETDRLN
;
A
#
# COMPACT_ATOMS: atom_id res chain seq x y z
N MET A 1 -9.26 -40.54 39.37
CA MET A 1 -8.78 -41.40 38.27
C MET A 1 -8.36 -40.51 37.11
N ARG A 2 -7.37 -40.91 36.31
CA ARG A 2 -7.00 -40.22 35.08
C ARG A 2 -7.63 -41.00 33.92
N HIS A 3 -8.42 -40.33 33.10
CA HIS A 3 -8.97 -40.89 31.87
C HIS A 3 -8.13 -40.36 30.69
N PRO A 4 -7.85 -41.20 29.67
CA PRO A 4 -7.19 -40.73 28.46
C PRO A 4 -8.14 -39.84 27.66
N PHE A 5 -7.57 -38.95 26.83
CA PHE A 5 -8.33 -38.30 25.77
C PHE A 5 -8.53 -39.29 24.61
N GLU A 6 -9.67 -39.21 23.94
CA GLU A 6 -10.03 -40.00 22.76
C GLU A 6 -10.21 -39.07 21.55
N LEU A 7 -10.02 -39.60 20.33
CA LEU A 7 -10.24 -38.88 19.07
C LEU A 7 -11.45 -39.48 18.37
N ASP A 8 -12.38 -38.63 17.98
CA ASP A 8 -13.53 -39.01 17.18
C ASP A 8 -13.11 -39.26 15.71
N PRO A 9 -13.61 -40.32 15.04
CA PRO A 9 -13.33 -40.57 13.62
C PRO A 9 -13.63 -39.40 12.68
N GLU A 10 -14.61 -38.53 13.00
CA GLU A 10 -14.93 -37.31 12.24
C GLU A 10 -13.75 -36.33 12.18
N ILE A 11 -12.71 -36.49 13.01
CA ILE A 11 -11.50 -35.66 12.90
C ILE A 11 -10.81 -35.81 11.53
N ILE A 12 -11.00 -36.94 10.83
CA ILE A 12 -10.46 -37.15 9.48
C ILE A 12 -11.10 -36.18 8.49
N HIS A 13 -12.41 -35.90 8.62
CA HIS A 13 -13.11 -34.87 7.86
C HIS A 13 -12.37 -33.53 7.98
N HIS A 14 -12.17 -33.08 9.21
CA HIS A 14 -11.57 -31.78 9.48
C HIS A 14 -10.10 -31.69 9.01
N ILE A 15 -9.37 -32.82 9.04
CA ILE A 15 -8.01 -32.88 8.50
C ILE A 15 -8.01 -32.72 6.97
N ILE A 16 -8.99 -33.29 6.28
CA ILE A 16 -9.10 -33.22 4.81
C ILE A 16 -9.65 -31.86 4.38
N TYR A 17 -10.83 -31.47 4.86
CA TYR A 17 -11.55 -30.30 4.35
C TYR A 17 -11.27 -29.01 5.12
N SER A 18 -11.08 -29.05 6.45
CA SER A 18 -10.85 -27.83 7.24
C SER A 18 -9.39 -27.36 7.24
N GLN A 19 -8.44 -28.21 6.80
CA GLN A 19 -7.05 -27.81 6.58
C GLN A 19 -6.71 -27.56 5.10
N ALA A 20 -7.60 -27.91 4.17
CA ALA A 20 -7.45 -27.61 2.75
C ALA A 20 -7.64 -26.09 2.55
N GLY A 21 -6.52 -25.39 2.39
CA GLY A 21 -6.52 -23.96 2.08
C GLY A 21 -6.85 -23.71 0.60
N SER A 22 -5.84 -23.29 -0.17
CA SER A 22 -5.94 -23.15 -1.62
C SER A 22 -5.55 -24.46 -2.34
N VAL A 23 -6.02 -24.65 -3.57
CA VAL A 23 -5.58 -25.75 -4.46
C VAL A 23 -4.05 -25.76 -4.60
N ALA A 24 -3.43 -24.59 -4.71
CA ALA A 24 -1.96 -24.47 -4.74
C ALA A 24 -1.31 -25.05 -3.47
N LYS A 25 -1.85 -24.76 -2.28
CA LYS A 25 -1.36 -25.31 -1.01
C LYS A 25 -1.50 -26.84 -0.96
N ALA A 26 -2.63 -27.36 -1.42
CA ALA A 26 -2.85 -28.80 -1.51
C ALA A 26 -1.86 -29.49 -2.47
N LEU A 27 -1.54 -28.85 -3.60
CA LEU A 27 -0.56 -29.36 -4.57
C LEU A 27 0.88 -29.30 -4.06
N ILE A 28 1.27 -28.27 -3.29
CA ILE A 28 2.63 -28.24 -2.72
C ILE A 28 2.83 -29.33 -1.67
N GLU A 29 1.78 -29.80 -0.99
CA GLU A 29 1.89 -30.94 -0.07
C GLU A 29 2.33 -32.20 -0.83
N LEU A 30 1.93 -32.36 -2.10
CA LEU A 30 2.41 -33.44 -2.96
C LEU A 30 3.92 -33.28 -3.25
N ILE A 31 4.34 -32.08 -3.64
CA ILE A 31 5.75 -31.77 -3.91
C ILE A 31 6.61 -32.01 -2.65
N MET A 32 6.14 -31.59 -1.47
CA MET A 32 6.83 -31.78 -0.21
C MET A 32 6.95 -33.27 0.16
N ASN A 33 5.90 -34.06 -0.10
CA ASN A 33 5.97 -35.51 0.07
C ASN A 33 6.96 -36.15 -0.91
N SER A 34 7.08 -35.66 -2.15
CA SER A 34 8.09 -36.12 -3.10
C SER A 34 9.52 -35.83 -2.61
N VAL A 35 9.76 -34.69 -1.96
CA VAL A 35 11.06 -34.41 -1.31
C VAL A 35 11.34 -35.40 -0.18
N ASP A 36 10.36 -35.67 0.66
CA ASP A 36 10.49 -36.67 1.74
C ASP A 36 10.72 -38.09 1.19
N ALA A 37 10.16 -38.39 0.01
CA ALA A 37 10.41 -39.62 -0.74
C ALA A 37 11.78 -39.64 -1.45
N GLY A 38 12.62 -38.61 -1.30
CA GLY A 38 13.96 -38.54 -1.88
C GLY A 38 14.01 -38.26 -3.39
N ALA A 39 12.95 -37.67 -3.95
CA ALA A 39 12.89 -37.31 -5.37
C ALA A 39 13.94 -36.23 -5.75
N GLY A 40 14.52 -36.38 -6.94
CA GLY A 40 15.37 -35.38 -7.59
C GLY A 40 14.58 -34.40 -8.47
N ALA A 41 13.44 -34.83 -9.01
CA ALA A 41 12.57 -34.01 -9.85
C ALA A 41 11.08 -34.30 -9.61
N VAL A 42 10.26 -33.25 -9.79
CA VAL A 42 8.80 -33.35 -9.81
C VAL A 42 8.26 -32.68 -11.07
N ILE A 43 7.37 -33.35 -11.77
CA ILE A 43 6.63 -32.82 -12.92
C ILE A 43 5.18 -32.62 -12.48
N LEU A 44 4.72 -31.37 -12.51
CA LEU A 44 3.35 -30.98 -12.19
C LEU A 44 2.70 -30.37 -13.44
N GLU A 45 1.58 -30.94 -13.86
CA GLU A 45 0.74 -30.42 -14.93
C GLU A 45 -0.62 -30.05 -14.38
N ILE A 46 -1.13 -28.87 -14.76
CA ILE A 46 -2.43 -28.36 -14.32
C ILE A 46 -3.25 -27.96 -15.53
N THR A 47 -4.42 -28.57 -15.68
CA THR A 47 -5.42 -28.27 -16.70
C THR A 47 -6.68 -27.69 -16.05
N PRO A 48 -7.64 -27.15 -16.83
CA PRO A 48 -8.92 -26.71 -16.28
C PRO A 48 -9.70 -27.83 -15.58
N GLU A 49 -9.52 -29.08 -16.01
CA GLU A 49 -10.29 -30.25 -15.53
C GLU A 49 -9.56 -31.06 -14.44
N GLY A 50 -8.24 -30.94 -14.33
CA GLY A 50 -7.48 -31.72 -13.36
C GLY A 50 -6.00 -31.37 -13.25
N PHE A 51 -5.23 -32.29 -12.70
CA PHE A 51 -3.78 -32.20 -12.61
C PHE A 51 -3.10 -33.57 -12.70
N THR A 52 -1.81 -33.54 -12.99
CA THR A 52 -0.92 -34.69 -12.77
C THR A 52 0.34 -34.25 -12.02
N CYS A 53 0.79 -35.04 -11.06
CA CYS A 53 2.02 -34.82 -10.30
C CYS A 53 2.84 -36.12 -10.32
N ARG A 54 4.07 -36.07 -10.84
CA ARG A 54 4.95 -37.24 -10.95
C ARG A 54 6.30 -36.95 -10.35
N ASP A 55 6.83 -37.88 -9.56
CA ASP A 55 8.18 -37.81 -8.99
C ASP A 55 8.99 -39.08 -9.25
N ASP A 56 10.30 -38.96 -9.08
CA ASP A 56 11.31 -40.02 -9.22
C ASP A 56 11.81 -40.54 -7.86
N GLY A 57 11.01 -40.40 -6.80
CA GLY A 57 11.34 -40.85 -5.45
C GLY A 57 11.23 -42.37 -5.28
N HIS A 58 11.28 -42.83 -4.02
CA HIS A 58 11.21 -44.27 -3.71
C HIS A 58 9.77 -44.83 -3.78
N GLY A 59 8.77 -43.95 -3.64
CA GLY A 59 7.35 -44.34 -3.65
C GLY A 59 6.93 -45.21 -2.47
N PHE A 60 5.78 -45.89 -2.59
CA PHE A 60 5.29 -46.88 -1.64
C PHE A 60 5.84 -48.27 -2.01
N ALA A 61 6.86 -48.74 -1.30
CA ALA A 61 7.57 -49.97 -1.66
C ALA A 61 6.73 -51.23 -1.39
N THR A 62 5.98 -51.25 -0.29
CA THR A 62 5.23 -52.43 0.17
C THR A 62 3.76 -52.13 0.44
N HIS A 63 2.93 -53.17 0.44
CA HIS A 63 1.53 -53.09 0.85
C HIS A 63 1.37 -52.50 2.27
N ASP A 64 2.29 -52.84 3.18
CA ASP A 64 2.28 -52.31 4.54
C ASP A 64 2.62 -50.80 4.57
N ASP A 65 3.47 -50.31 3.67
CA ASP A 65 3.72 -48.88 3.52
C ASP A 65 2.45 -48.15 3.09
N VAL A 66 1.69 -48.71 2.15
CA VAL A 66 0.39 -48.14 1.74
C VAL A 66 -0.55 -48.08 2.94
N LYS A 67 -0.77 -49.19 3.65
CA LYS A 67 -1.69 -49.19 4.80
C LYS A 67 -1.24 -48.25 5.92
N ARG A 68 0.06 -48.18 6.20
CA ARG A 68 0.60 -47.43 7.33
C ARG A 68 0.79 -45.95 7.05
N TYR A 69 1.12 -45.58 5.82
CA TYR A 69 1.54 -44.24 5.45
C TYR A 69 0.53 -43.53 4.54
N PHE A 70 -0.18 -44.27 3.69
CA PHE A 70 -1.29 -43.74 2.90
C PHE A 70 -2.63 -43.88 3.63
N GLY A 71 -2.96 -45.08 4.10
CA GLY A 71 -4.26 -45.38 4.73
C GLY A 71 -4.45 -44.87 6.16
N ARG A 72 -3.39 -44.42 6.84
CA ARG A 72 -3.47 -43.91 8.22
C ARG A 72 -3.00 -42.46 8.31
N PHE A 73 -3.89 -41.58 8.74
CA PHE A 73 -3.57 -40.20 9.10
C PHE A 73 -2.91 -40.14 10.49
N GLY A 74 -1.93 -39.26 10.67
CA GLY A 74 -1.33 -39.02 12.00
C GLY A 74 -0.20 -39.98 12.38
N THR A 75 0.20 -40.91 11.51
CA THR A 75 1.36 -41.79 11.78
C THR A 75 2.62 -40.94 11.94
N PRO A 76 3.29 -40.95 13.12
CA PRO A 76 4.45 -40.10 13.33
C PRO A 76 5.65 -40.59 12.53
N HIS A 77 6.45 -39.62 12.08
CA HIS A 77 7.77 -39.83 11.52
C HIS A 77 8.78 -40.25 12.61
N ARG A 78 9.78 -41.06 12.22
CA ARG A 78 10.98 -41.29 13.03
C ARG A 78 11.95 -40.14 12.79
N GLU A 79 12.74 -39.79 13.80
CA GLU A 79 13.73 -38.72 13.65
C GLU A 79 14.68 -39.01 12.47
N GLY A 80 14.74 -38.10 11.51
CA GLY A 80 15.57 -38.22 10.30
C GLY A 80 14.95 -38.94 9.10
N ASP A 81 13.69 -39.40 9.18
CA ASP A 81 13.02 -40.11 8.06
C ASP A 81 12.22 -39.20 7.11
N ALA A 82 12.15 -37.90 7.38
CA ALA A 82 11.54 -36.88 6.52
C ALA A 82 12.10 -35.48 6.80
N THR A 83 12.03 -34.63 5.76
CA THR A 83 12.42 -33.22 5.80
C THR A 83 11.25 -32.34 6.21
N TYR A 84 10.05 -32.58 5.67
CA TYR A 84 8.87 -31.75 5.94
C TYR A 84 7.76 -32.48 6.69
N GLY A 85 7.54 -33.76 6.38
CA GLY A 85 6.55 -34.61 7.01
C GLY A 85 6.81 -34.78 8.50
N ARG A 86 5.90 -34.28 9.34
CA ARG A 86 5.94 -34.51 10.80
C ARG A 86 4.74 -35.31 11.30
N PHE A 87 3.56 -35.02 10.74
CA PHE A 87 2.28 -35.58 11.18
C PHE A 87 1.60 -36.46 10.13
N ARG A 88 2.14 -36.56 8.89
CA ARG A 88 1.57 -37.32 7.76
C ARG A 88 0.08 -37.04 7.54
N LEU A 89 -0.27 -35.76 7.48
CA LEU A 89 -1.65 -35.29 7.25
C LEU A 89 -1.83 -34.62 5.89
N GLY A 90 -0.77 -33.98 5.36
CA GLY A 90 -0.87 -33.07 4.22
C GLY A 90 -1.45 -33.67 2.93
N ARG A 91 -1.24 -34.96 2.67
CA ARG A 91 -1.82 -35.64 1.50
C ARG A 91 -3.34 -35.59 1.45
N GLY A 92 -4.01 -35.44 2.60
CA GLY A 92 -5.47 -35.33 2.65
C GLY A 92 -6.00 -34.05 2.01
N GLN A 93 -5.20 -32.97 1.97
CA GLN A 93 -5.68 -31.68 1.49
C GLN A 93 -6.06 -31.71 0.01
N ILE A 94 -5.36 -32.49 -0.82
CA ILE A 94 -5.70 -32.58 -2.25
C ILE A 94 -7.02 -33.35 -2.47
N MET A 95 -7.36 -34.26 -1.55
CA MET A 95 -8.58 -35.06 -1.62
C MET A 95 -9.84 -34.21 -1.43
N ALA A 96 -9.73 -33.04 -0.77
CA ALA A 96 -10.83 -32.08 -0.67
C ALA A 96 -11.17 -31.39 -2.01
N HIS A 97 -10.20 -31.29 -2.92
CA HIS A 97 -10.32 -30.53 -4.17
C HIS A 97 -10.47 -31.42 -5.40
N ALA A 98 -10.04 -32.68 -5.33
CA ALA A 98 -10.05 -33.60 -6.45
C ALA A 98 -10.30 -35.04 -6.02
N ARG A 99 -10.97 -35.79 -6.90
CA ARG A 99 -10.83 -37.25 -6.91
C ARG A 99 -9.42 -37.58 -7.36
N THR A 100 -8.68 -38.40 -6.61
CA THR A 100 -7.27 -38.68 -6.89
C THR A 100 -6.98 -40.15 -7.11
N VAL A 101 -6.05 -40.43 -8.02
CA VAL A 101 -5.47 -41.74 -8.29
C VAL A 101 -3.98 -41.65 -8.05
N TRP A 102 -3.47 -42.49 -7.15
CA TRP A 102 -2.07 -42.54 -6.76
C TRP A 102 -1.49 -43.87 -7.23
N ARG A 103 -0.50 -43.84 -8.12
CA ARG A 103 0.20 -45.03 -8.61
C ARG A 103 1.64 -45.00 -8.12
N SER A 104 2.08 -46.07 -7.47
CA SER A 104 3.45 -46.18 -6.99
C SER A 104 3.85 -47.64 -6.84
N GLN A 105 4.97 -48.00 -7.44
CA GLN A 105 5.43 -49.38 -7.58
C GLN A 105 4.31 -50.25 -8.16
N ARG A 106 3.85 -51.27 -7.43
CA ARG A 106 2.76 -52.16 -7.85
C ARG A 106 1.40 -51.72 -7.34
N TRP A 107 1.32 -50.60 -6.64
CA TRP A 107 0.12 -50.19 -5.90
C TRP A 107 -0.59 -49.05 -6.60
N GLN A 108 -1.91 -49.11 -6.61
CA GLN A 108 -2.78 -48.01 -6.99
C GLN A 108 -3.78 -47.75 -5.87
N MET A 109 -3.82 -46.51 -5.39
CA MET A 109 -4.81 -46.03 -4.44
C MET A 109 -5.74 -45.02 -5.10
N GLU A 110 -7.04 -45.30 -5.09
CA GLU A 110 -8.06 -44.37 -5.58
C GLU A 110 -8.84 -43.79 -4.40
N VAL A 111 -9.03 -42.47 -4.43
CA VAL A 111 -9.72 -41.73 -3.38
C VAL A 111 -10.69 -40.74 -3.99
N ASP A 112 -11.97 -40.87 -3.63
CA ASP A 112 -13.01 -39.88 -3.88
C ASP A 112 -13.78 -39.64 -2.57
N THR A 113 -13.44 -38.59 -1.82
CA THR A 113 -14.04 -38.38 -0.50
C THR A 113 -15.52 -37.99 -0.55
N ARG A 114 -16.05 -37.64 -1.72
CA ARG A 114 -17.48 -37.36 -1.91
C ARG A 114 -18.32 -38.62 -2.14
N VAL A 115 -17.68 -39.72 -2.55
CA VAL A 115 -18.36 -40.98 -2.90
C VAL A 115 -17.94 -42.13 -1.97
N MET A 116 -16.67 -42.19 -1.59
CA MET A 116 -16.07 -43.23 -0.75
C MET A 116 -16.01 -42.84 0.74
N GLY A 117 -16.51 -41.66 1.12
CA GLY A 117 -16.34 -41.11 2.46
C GLY A 117 -14.86 -40.97 2.83
N TYR A 118 -14.41 -41.64 3.89
CA TYR A 118 -12.99 -41.65 4.32
C TYR A 118 -12.27 -42.96 4.02
N GLU A 119 -12.79 -43.74 3.06
CA GLU A 119 -12.18 -44.97 2.55
C GLU A 119 -11.36 -44.71 1.27
N TYR A 120 -10.54 -45.69 0.89
CA TYR A 120 -9.79 -45.69 -0.36
C TYR A 120 -9.74 -47.10 -0.95
N GLU A 121 -9.77 -47.20 -2.28
CA GLU A 121 -9.59 -48.47 -2.97
C GLU A 121 -8.09 -48.73 -3.18
N LEU A 122 -7.62 -49.96 -2.90
CA LEU A 122 -6.25 -50.38 -3.13
C LEU A 122 -6.23 -51.56 -4.12
N THR A 123 -5.59 -51.35 -5.26
CA THR A 123 -5.41 -52.38 -6.30
C THR A 123 -3.94 -52.58 -6.67
N GLU A 124 -3.64 -53.71 -7.31
CA GLU A 124 -2.31 -54.04 -7.86
C GLU A 124 -2.35 -54.08 -9.39
N PRO A 125 -2.32 -52.93 -10.09
CA PRO A 125 -2.22 -52.93 -11.55
C PRO A 125 -0.90 -53.58 -11.94
N GLY A 126 -0.92 -54.57 -12.83
CA GLY A 126 0.26 -55.39 -13.18
C GLY A 126 1.48 -54.64 -13.76
N GLU A 127 1.40 -53.31 -13.91
CA GLU A 127 2.45 -52.41 -14.36
C GLU A 127 3.11 -51.70 -13.18
N ILE A 128 4.45 -51.67 -13.16
CA ILE A 128 5.22 -50.99 -12.11
C ILE A 128 5.36 -49.51 -12.44
N GLN A 129 4.98 -48.63 -11.51
CA GLN A 129 5.22 -47.18 -11.56
C GLN A 129 6.43 -46.82 -10.70
N GLU A 130 7.56 -46.44 -11.33
CA GLU A 130 8.69 -45.87 -10.59
C GLU A 130 8.29 -44.54 -9.93
N GLY A 131 8.77 -44.30 -8.71
CA GLY A 131 8.36 -43.15 -7.90
C GLY A 131 6.88 -43.15 -7.54
N CYS A 132 6.27 -41.96 -7.57
CA CYS A 132 4.83 -41.79 -7.39
C CYS A 132 4.26 -40.93 -8.50
N ALA A 133 3.17 -41.41 -9.12
CA ALA A 133 2.39 -40.68 -10.09
C ALA A 133 0.98 -40.48 -9.54
N ILE A 134 0.57 -39.22 -9.41
CA ILE A 134 -0.72 -38.81 -8.89
C ILE A 134 -1.45 -38.09 -10.01
N SER A 135 -2.68 -38.48 -10.29
CA SER A 135 -3.59 -37.70 -11.14
C SER A 135 -4.83 -37.37 -10.34
N GLY A 136 -5.41 -36.21 -10.59
CA GLY A 136 -6.71 -35.89 -10.01
C GLY A 136 -7.58 -35.08 -10.94
N ASP A 137 -8.86 -35.38 -10.88
CA ASP A 137 -9.92 -34.63 -11.55
C ASP A 137 -10.52 -33.65 -10.54
N TRP A 138 -10.54 -32.37 -10.89
CA TRP A 138 -11.11 -31.35 -10.00
C TRP A 138 -12.60 -31.61 -9.81
N TYR A 139 -13.08 -31.52 -8.58
CA TYR A 139 -14.52 -31.53 -8.34
C TYR A 139 -15.21 -30.32 -8.98
N GLU A 140 -14.50 -29.20 -9.02
CA GLU A 140 -14.92 -27.95 -9.66
C GLU A 140 -13.83 -27.53 -10.66
N PRO A 141 -14.13 -27.52 -11.98
CA PRO A 141 -13.16 -27.11 -12.98
C PRO A 141 -12.63 -25.69 -12.75
N MET A 142 -11.33 -25.48 -12.91
CA MET A 142 -10.71 -24.17 -12.71
C MET A 142 -10.98 -23.24 -13.90
N SER A 143 -11.42 -22.01 -13.63
CA SER A 143 -11.41 -20.94 -14.62
C SER A 143 -9.99 -20.58 -15.05
N THR A 144 -9.87 -19.82 -16.15
CA THR A 144 -8.56 -19.37 -16.65
C THR A 144 -7.83 -18.49 -15.60
N GLN A 145 -8.56 -17.66 -14.88
CA GLN A 145 -7.99 -16.77 -13.86
C GLN A 145 -7.51 -17.55 -12.63
N GLU A 146 -8.32 -18.47 -12.11
CA GLU A 146 -7.95 -19.31 -10.97
C GLU A 146 -6.73 -20.19 -11.27
N ARG A 147 -6.69 -20.77 -12.48
CA ARG A 147 -5.54 -21.56 -12.94
C ARG A 147 -4.27 -20.72 -13.00
N MET A 148 -4.34 -19.50 -13.53
CA MET A 148 -3.20 -18.59 -13.58
C MET A 148 -2.72 -18.18 -12.17
N SER A 149 -3.65 -17.87 -11.27
CA SER A 149 -3.37 -17.54 -9.87
C SER A 149 -2.70 -18.72 -9.15
N CYS A 150 -3.26 -19.93 -9.27
CA CYS A 150 -2.72 -21.16 -8.69
C CYS A 150 -1.30 -21.45 -9.19
N MET A 151 -1.04 -21.33 -10.50
CA MET A 151 0.31 -21.53 -11.05
C MET A 151 1.32 -20.49 -10.52
N GLN A 152 0.90 -19.24 -10.30
CA GLN A 152 1.76 -18.22 -9.74
C GLN A 152 2.03 -18.46 -8.25
N GLU A 153 1.00 -18.84 -7.48
CA GLU A 153 1.12 -19.19 -6.07
C GLU A 153 2.08 -20.38 -5.89
N ILE A 154 1.95 -21.45 -6.67
CA ILE A 154 2.87 -22.60 -6.62
C ILE A 154 4.31 -22.16 -6.89
N ARG A 155 4.54 -21.33 -7.93
CA ARG A 155 5.87 -20.82 -8.28
C ARG A 155 6.52 -20.10 -7.10
N ASP A 156 5.77 -19.27 -6.39
CA ASP A 156 6.27 -18.53 -5.24
C ASP A 156 6.48 -19.45 -4.03
N LEU A 157 5.58 -20.41 -3.81
CA LEU A 157 5.65 -21.36 -2.70
C LEU A 157 6.87 -22.28 -2.77
N VAL A 158 7.20 -22.83 -3.95
CA VAL A 158 8.27 -23.84 -4.09
C VAL A 158 9.58 -23.30 -4.63
N ARG A 159 9.70 -21.97 -4.77
CA ARG A 159 10.81 -21.32 -5.48
C ARG A 159 12.21 -21.83 -5.14
N TYR A 160 12.44 -22.22 -3.89
CA TYR A 160 13.75 -22.62 -3.37
C TYR A 160 13.79 -24.06 -2.86
N THR A 161 12.80 -24.90 -3.21
CA THR A 161 12.80 -26.31 -2.80
C THR A 161 14.03 -27.04 -3.37
N PRO A 162 14.57 -28.03 -2.65
CA PRO A 162 15.74 -28.79 -3.10
C PRO A 162 15.45 -29.63 -4.36
N VAL A 163 14.20 -30.09 -4.51
CA VAL A 163 13.76 -30.83 -5.70
C VAL A 163 13.50 -29.89 -6.88
N SER A 164 13.83 -30.35 -8.09
CA SER A 164 13.54 -29.60 -9.31
C SER A 164 12.07 -29.73 -9.70
N VAL A 165 11.27 -28.66 -9.58
CA VAL A 165 9.85 -28.69 -9.97
C VAL A 165 9.65 -28.09 -11.36
N CYS A 166 9.05 -28.88 -12.26
CA CYS A 166 8.60 -28.48 -13.58
C CYS A 166 7.08 -28.31 -13.57
N LEU A 167 6.58 -27.09 -13.77
CA LEU A 167 5.16 -26.77 -13.84
C LEU A 167 4.76 -26.47 -15.29
N ASN A 168 3.86 -27.28 -15.87
CA ASN A 168 3.41 -27.13 -17.27
C ASN A 168 4.58 -26.97 -18.25
N GLY A 169 5.61 -27.81 -18.12
CA GLY A 169 6.80 -27.82 -18.97
C GLY A 169 7.86 -26.75 -18.65
N LYS A 170 7.68 -25.94 -17.60
CA LYS A 170 8.64 -24.90 -17.19
C LYS A 170 9.20 -25.18 -15.80
N VAL A 171 10.52 -25.22 -15.68
CA VAL A 171 11.19 -25.31 -14.36
C VAL A 171 10.95 -24.01 -13.58
N ILE A 172 10.39 -24.14 -12.38
CA ILE A 172 10.00 -23.01 -11.51
C ILE A 172 10.89 -22.86 -10.26
N THR A 173 11.72 -23.86 -9.95
CA THR A 173 12.62 -23.82 -8.80
C THR A 173 13.97 -23.21 -9.15
N ARG A 174 14.67 -22.76 -8.11
CA ARG A 174 16.01 -22.20 -8.17
C ARG A 174 16.84 -22.76 -7.04
N LYS A 175 18.12 -23.02 -7.32
CA LYS A 175 19.07 -23.47 -6.30
C LYS A 175 19.51 -22.30 -5.44
N PRO A 176 19.24 -22.29 -4.13
CA PRO A 176 19.66 -21.21 -3.24
C PRO A 176 21.17 -20.97 -3.32
N GLU A 177 22.01 -22.01 -3.43
CA GLU A 177 23.47 -21.85 -3.48
C GLU A 177 23.99 -21.06 -4.69
N LEU A 178 23.20 -20.98 -5.77
CA LEU A 178 23.58 -20.27 -7.01
C LEU A 178 23.05 -18.83 -7.05
N GLU A 179 22.24 -18.44 -6.06
CA GLU A 179 21.65 -17.11 -5.95
C GLU A 179 22.61 -16.13 -5.26
N LYS A 180 22.42 -14.83 -5.52
CA LYS A 180 23.19 -13.78 -4.83
C LYS A 180 22.55 -13.46 -3.48
N TRP A 181 23.30 -13.60 -2.40
CA TRP A 181 22.84 -13.32 -1.04
C TRP A 181 23.67 -12.19 -0.41
N ASP A 182 23.05 -11.41 0.47
CA ASP A 182 23.75 -10.35 1.20
C ASP A 182 24.48 -10.92 2.42
N ALA A 183 23.95 -12.02 2.99
CA ALA A 183 24.62 -12.77 4.03
C ALA A 183 24.16 -14.24 4.01
N GLU A 184 24.99 -15.09 4.61
CA GLU A 184 24.75 -16.52 4.76
C GLU A 184 25.40 -17.00 6.06
N ASP A 185 24.75 -17.92 6.76
CA ASP A 185 25.33 -18.66 7.88
C ASP A 185 24.87 -20.12 7.86
N ASP A 186 25.18 -20.89 8.91
CA ASP A 186 24.80 -22.30 9.02
C ASP A 186 23.28 -22.53 9.13
N ALA A 187 22.50 -21.49 9.43
CA ALA A 187 21.07 -21.58 9.65
C ALA A 187 20.24 -21.13 8.44
N ALA A 188 20.68 -20.11 7.69
CA ALA A 188 19.92 -19.57 6.56
C ALA A 188 20.76 -18.74 5.56
N TRP A 189 20.14 -18.48 4.41
CA TRP A 189 20.52 -17.43 3.47
C TRP A 189 19.65 -16.18 3.67
N TYR A 190 20.24 -15.01 3.51
CA TYR A 190 19.61 -13.73 3.80
C TYR A 190 19.77 -12.75 2.63
N ARG A 191 18.67 -12.09 2.25
CA ARG A 191 18.68 -10.97 1.31
C ARG A 191 17.86 -9.84 1.88
N LEU A 192 18.38 -8.62 1.87
CA LEU A 192 17.72 -7.40 2.33
C LEU A 192 17.22 -6.60 1.13
N ARG A 193 16.14 -5.84 1.36
CA ARG A 193 15.59 -4.88 0.43
C ARG A 193 15.22 -3.62 1.19
N GLU A 194 15.30 -2.47 0.53
CA GLU A 194 14.89 -1.20 1.15
C GLU A 194 13.42 -1.26 1.59
N ASP A 195 12.53 -1.73 0.71
CA ASP A 195 11.09 -1.77 0.96
C ASP A 195 10.47 -3.16 0.69
N GLY A 196 9.22 -3.31 1.12
CA GLY A 196 8.40 -4.50 0.95
C GLY A 196 8.39 -5.44 2.15
N ALA A 197 7.69 -6.57 2.01
CA ALA A 197 7.63 -7.61 3.03
C ALA A 197 8.91 -8.45 3.06
N VAL A 198 9.15 -9.10 4.19
CA VAL A 198 10.18 -10.14 4.34
C VAL A 198 9.55 -11.50 4.08
N SER A 199 9.94 -12.14 2.99
CA SER A 199 9.45 -13.47 2.64
C SER A 199 10.27 -14.54 3.34
N ILE A 200 9.63 -15.47 4.05
CA ILE A 200 10.31 -16.47 4.89
C ILE A 200 10.04 -17.87 4.34
N TYR A 201 11.11 -18.53 3.93
CA TYR A 201 11.10 -19.90 3.42
C TYR A 201 11.70 -20.85 4.45
N ASN A 202 10.97 -21.92 4.76
CA ASN A 202 11.46 -23.02 5.58
C ASN A 202 12.00 -24.12 4.67
N GLN A 203 13.32 -24.30 4.64
CA GLN A 203 13.99 -25.29 3.78
C GLN A 203 13.52 -25.22 2.32
N GLY A 204 13.34 -23.99 1.81
CA GLY A 204 12.98 -23.76 0.42
C GLY A 204 11.49 -23.64 0.09
N VAL A 205 10.60 -23.94 1.04
CA VAL A 205 9.14 -23.73 0.90
C VAL A 205 8.74 -22.43 1.59
N LEU A 206 8.02 -21.54 0.90
CA LEU A 206 7.52 -20.29 1.47
C LEU A 206 6.47 -20.59 2.55
N VAL A 207 6.69 -20.04 3.73
CA VAL A 207 5.77 -20.18 4.87
C VAL A 207 4.86 -18.97 4.99
N ARG A 208 5.46 -17.78 4.98
CA ARG A 208 4.74 -16.52 5.21
C ARG A 208 5.53 -15.30 4.75
N HIS A 209 4.84 -14.17 4.72
CA HIS A 209 5.43 -12.85 4.62
C HIS A 209 5.29 -12.12 5.96
N ASP A 210 6.41 -11.62 6.48
CA ASP A 210 6.38 -10.66 7.58
C ASP A 210 6.32 -9.24 7.00
N PRO A 211 5.45 -8.35 7.50
CA PRO A 211 5.42 -6.99 7.00
C PRO A 211 6.75 -6.28 7.26
N GLY A 212 7.13 -5.35 6.37
CA GLY A 212 8.43 -4.68 6.43
C GLY A 212 8.69 -3.99 7.78
N HIS A 213 7.67 -3.39 8.41
CA HIS A 213 7.79 -2.75 9.71
C HIS A 213 8.18 -3.69 10.86
N ALA A 214 7.96 -5.01 10.74
CA ALA A 214 8.42 -5.96 11.75
C ALA A 214 9.96 -5.97 11.83
N TRP A 215 10.63 -5.70 10.71
CA TRP A 215 12.09 -5.75 10.59
C TRP A 215 12.73 -4.37 10.39
N GLY A 216 11.98 -3.42 9.83
CA GLY A 216 12.43 -2.09 9.41
C GLY A 216 12.88 -2.03 7.95
N VAL A 217 12.83 -3.17 7.25
CA VAL A 217 13.32 -3.40 5.89
C VAL A 217 12.49 -4.50 5.23
N GLY A 218 12.50 -4.57 3.91
CA GLY A 218 12.03 -5.75 3.18
C GLY A 218 13.12 -6.81 3.05
N GLY A 219 12.78 -7.98 2.50
CA GLY A 219 13.79 -9.00 2.26
C GLY A 219 13.30 -10.42 2.03
N LEU A 220 14.25 -11.34 2.18
CA LEU A 220 14.10 -12.76 1.96
C LEU A 220 14.96 -13.53 2.97
N ILE A 221 14.35 -14.53 3.60
CA ILE A 221 15.03 -15.48 4.47
C ILE A 221 14.74 -16.87 3.92
N VAL A 222 15.78 -17.64 3.61
CA VAL A 222 15.63 -19.05 3.23
C VAL A 222 16.39 -19.90 4.25
N SER A 223 15.69 -20.67 5.07
CA SER A 223 16.34 -21.49 6.08
C SER A 223 17.01 -22.72 5.46
N LYS A 224 18.17 -23.09 6.00
CA LYS A 224 18.87 -24.36 5.74
C LYS A 224 18.40 -25.45 6.70
N LYS A 225 17.97 -25.04 7.89
CA LYS A 225 17.48 -25.91 8.97
C LYS A 225 15.97 -25.78 9.12
N ALA A 226 15.33 -26.87 9.54
CA ALA A 226 13.89 -26.91 9.78
C ALA A 226 13.48 -25.90 10.86
N ILE A 227 12.52 -25.05 10.53
CA ILE A 227 11.83 -24.15 11.44
C ILE A 227 10.61 -24.89 12.00
N ALA A 228 10.38 -24.80 13.31
CA ALA A 228 9.15 -25.34 13.90
C ALA A 228 7.95 -24.48 13.52
N LEU A 229 6.98 -25.10 12.85
CA LEU A 229 5.73 -24.49 12.37
C LEU A 229 4.51 -25.07 13.11
N ASN A 230 3.37 -24.39 12.99
CA ASN A 230 2.06 -24.94 13.38
C ASN A 230 1.65 -26.11 12.46
N VAL A 231 0.54 -26.79 12.78
CA VAL A 231 0.07 -27.98 12.04
C VAL A 231 -0.21 -27.66 10.57
N SER A 232 -0.79 -26.49 10.27
CA SER A 232 -1.10 -26.04 8.91
C SER A 232 0.09 -25.43 8.16
N ARG A 233 1.28 -25.36 8.78
CA ARG A 233 2.53 -24.86 8.18
C ARG A 233 2.48 -23.41 7.66
N THR A 234 1.53 -22.61 8.12
CA THR A 234 1.42 -21.19 7.77
C THR A 234 2.08 -20.26 8.79
N GLU A 235 2.30 -20.74 10.01
CA GLU A 235 2.77 -19.94 11.13
C GLU A 235 4.01 -20.53 11.78
N ILE A 236 4.94 -19.65 12.15
CA ILE A 236 6.19 -20.03 12.83
C ILE A 236 5.93 -20.07 14.34
N LEU A 237 6.37 -21.13 15.01
CA LEU A 237 6.33 -21.23 16.48
C LEU A 237 7.44 -20.37 17.11
N ARG A 238 7.33 -19.05 16.97
CA ARG A 238 8.41 -18.08 17.24
C ARG A 238 9.00 -18.19 18.65
N LYS A 239 8.16 -18.49 19.66
CA LYS A 239 8.57 -18.56 21.07
C LYS A 239 9.36 -19.82 21.41
N SER A 240 9.07 -20.96 20.78
CA SER A 240 9.68 -22.26 21.10
C SER A 240 10.75 -22.70 20.10
N CYS A 241 10.72 -22.18 18.87
CA CYS A 241 11.67 -22.57 17.82
C CYS A 241 13.05 -21.92 18.02
N MET A 242 14.06 -22.71 18.41
CA MET A 242 15.43 -22.23 18.60
C MET A 242 16.12 -21.83 17.29
N VAL A 243 15.87 -22.57 16.20
CA VAL A 243 16.38 -22.23 14.86
C VAL A 243 15.86 -20.87 14.41
N TRP A 244 14.56 -20.62 14.62
CA TRP A 244 13.97 -19.32 14.31
C TRP A 244 14.57 -18.20 15.14
N LYS A 245 14.77 -18.39 16.45
CA LYS A 245 15.41 -17.37 17.31
C LYS A 245 16.80 -16.98 16.80
N GLN A 246 17.60 -17.96 16.38
CA GLN A 246 18.90 -17.71 15.76
C GLN A 246 18.76 -16.89 14.46
N ILE A 247 17.89 -17.34 13.56
CA ILE A 247 17.63 -16.69 12.27
C ILE A 247 17.14 -15.25 12.45
N ALA A 248 16.17 -15.03 13.34
CA ALA A 248 15.58 -13.74 13.63
C ALA A 248 16.59 -12.78 14.26
N ALA A 249 17.45 -13.26 15.17
CA ALA A 249 18.50 -12.44 15.78
C ALA A 249 19.54 -11.99 14.72
N LYS A 250 19.96 -12.93 13.86
CA LYS A 250 20.90 -12.62 12.76
C LYS A 250 20.30 -11.62 11.77
N PHE A 251 19.08 -11.86 11.29
CA PHE A 251 18.42 -10.96 10.34
C PHE A 251 18.12 -9.59 10.94
N SER A 252 17.74 -9.50 12.23
CA SER A 252 17.58 -8.20 12.91
C SER A 252 18.89 -7.40 12.94
N GLY A 253 20.02 -8.06 13.20
CA GLY A 253 21.33 -7.40 13.17
C GLY A 253 21.71 -6.92 11.77
N LEU A 254 21.43 -7.72 10.73
CA LEU A 254 21.64 -7.33 9.34
C LEU A 254 20.73 -6.16 8.94
N ALA A 255 19.45 -6.19 9.32
CA ALA A 255 18.48 -5.13 9.03
C ALA A 255 18.89 -3.79 9.67
N GLN A 256 19.37 -3.84 10.91
CA GLN A 256 19.89 -2.65 11.59
C GLN A 256 21.12 -2.09 10.87
N ALA A 257 22.11 -2.92 10.58
CA ALA A 257 23.33 -2.50 9.89
C ALA A 257 23.06 -1.96 8.48
N PHE A 258 22.14 -2.60 7.74
CA PHE A 258 21.68 -2.13 6.44
C PHE A 258 21.06 -0.74 6.55
N SER A 259 20.12 -0.56 7.48
CA SER A 259 19.43 0.71 7.68
C SER A 259 20.36 1.84 8.12
N ASP A 260 21.44 1.53 8.85
CA ASP A 260 22.41 2.53 9.30
C ASP A 260 23.41 2.92 8.19
N ASN A 261 23.64 2.03 7.21
CA ASN A 261 24.51 2.27 6.05
C ASN A 261 23.82 2.98 4.87
N THR A 262 22.49 2.97 4.77
CA THR A 262 21.73 3.67 3.70
C THR A 262 21.80 5.21 3.80
N GLY A 263 22.60 5.73 4.75
CA GLY A 263 22.79 7.16 5.01
C GLY A 263 21.68 7.71 5.91
N SER A 264 22.05 8.59 6.85
CA SER A 264 21.12 9.21 7.81
C SER A 264 19.93 9.93 7.18
N HIS A 265 20.01 10.25 5.89
CA HIS A 265 19.04 11.05 5.14
C HIS A 265 18.01 10.23 4.35
N ARG A 266 18.12 8.90 4.28
CA ARG A 266 17.22 8.07 3.46
C ARG A 266 16.66 6.89 4.26
N LYS A 267 15.98 7.19 5.37
CA LYS A 267 15.23 6.20 6.13
C LYS A 267 14.02 5.73 5.33
N THR A 268 13.71 4.44 5.38
CA THR A 268 12.56 3.82 4.70
C THR A 268 11.28 3.98 5.52
N GLU A 269 10.11 3.88 4.89
CA GLU A 269 8.84 3.93 5.63
C GLU A 269 8.69 2.76 6.60
N ALA A 270 9.18 1.58 6.24
CA ALA A 270 9.20 0.42 7.13
C ALA A 270 9.98 0.69 8.43
N ARG A 271 11.14 1.39 8.37
CA ARG A 271 11.90 1.80 9.56
C ARG A 271 11.09 2.78 10.41
N ARG A 272 10.45 3.77 9.78
CA ARG A 272 9.65 4.77 10.50
C ARG A 272 8.43 4.16 11.19
N GLU A 273 7.74 3.24 10.53
CA GLU A 273 6.61 2.51 11.12
C GLU A 273 7.07 1.61 12.28
N LYS A 274 8.20 0.90 12.12
CA LYS A 274 8.81 0.13 13.22
C LYS A 274 9.11 1.01 14.42
N THR A 275 9.68 2.19 14.21
CA THR A 275 9.94 3.18 15.26
C THR A 275 8.64 3.64 15.92
N ALA A 276 7.60 3.97 15.16
CA ALA A 276 6.30 4.37 15.71
C ALA A 276 5.73 3.28 16.63
N ARG A 277 5.75 2.02 16.18
CA ARG A 277 5.31 0.87 17.00
C ARG A 277 6.14 0.69 18.26
N ALA A 278 7.46 0.83 18.18
CA ALA A 278 8.34 0.75 19.35
C ALA A 278 8.07 1.86 20.38
N LEU A 279 7.80 3.09 19.92
CA LEU A 279 7.40 4.21 20.78
C LEU A 279 6.06 3.93 21.48
N LEU A 280 5.07 3.38 20.77
CA LEU A 280 3.77 3.01 21.32
C LEU A 280 3.84 1.82 22.29
N ALA A 281 4.72 0.86 22.04
CA ALA A 281 4.94 -0.30 22.89
C ALA A 281 5.82 0.01 24.11
N GLY A 282 6.59 1.11 24.08
CA GLY A 282 7.58 1.43 25.12
C GLY A 282 8.82 0.54 25.05
N GLU A 283 9.16 0.03 23.86
CA GLU A 283 10.26 -0.90 23.65
C GLU A 283 11.54 -0.21 23.15
N GLY A 284 12.69 -0.63 23.67
CA GLY A 284 14.00 -0.11 23.27
C GLY A 284 14.43 1.17 24.01
N ASP A 285 15.40 1.88 23.44
CA ASP A 285 15.91 3.15 23.98
C ASP A 285 15.04 4.32 23.49
N LEU A 286 13.97 4.62 24.24
CA LEU A 286 12.98 5.62 23.84
C LEU A 286 13.59 7.02 23.67
N GLN A 287 14.62 7.38 24.45
CA GLN A 287 15.30 8.67 24.26
C GLN A 287 15.98 8.74 22.90
N LYS A 288 16.67 7.67 22.46
CA LYS A 288 17.26 7.64 21.11
C LYS A 288 16.21 7.67 20.01
N LEU A 289 15.11 6.94 20.17
CA LEU A 289 14.05 6.91 19.15
C LEU A 289 13.40 8.30 18.98
N VAL A 290 13.02 8.96 20.08
CA VAL A 290 12.38 10.28 20.06
C VAL A 290 13.29 11.37 19.47
N ASN A 291 14.59 11.31 19.76
CA ASN A 291 15.54 12.36 19.37
C ASN A 291 16.28 12.06 18.06
N GLY A 292 16.32 10.80 17.61
CA GLY A 292 17.15 10.34 16.50
C GLY A 292 16.40 9.75 15.32
N GLU A 293 15.13 9.34 15.47
CA GLU A 293 14.36 8.71 14.40
C GLU A 293 13.27 9.64 13.85
N GLU A 294 13.20 9.73 12.51
CA GLU A 294 12.31 10.66 11.78
C GLU A 294 10.90 10.08 11.63
N VAL A 295 10.18 9.98 12.75
CA VAL A 295 8.90 9.26 12.81
C VAL A 295 7.68 10.12 12.46
N ILE A 296 7.80 11.45 12.43
CA ILE A 296 6.71 12.37 12.09
C ILE A 296 6.96 12.95 10.70
N THR A 297 5.91 13.19 9.92
CA THR A 297 6.00 13.89 8.64
C THR A 297 5.15 15.16 8.69
N ILE A 298 5.79 16.30 8.46
CA ILE A 298 5.16 17.62 8.53
C ILE A 298 5.18 18.33 7.17
N LEU A 299 4.30 19.30 7.01
CA LEU A 299 4.31 20.27 5.92
C LEU A 299 5.03 21.55 6.39
N PRO A 300 5.58 22.37 5.47
CA PRO A 300 5.57 22.19 4.01
C PRO A 300 6.66 21.25 3.48
N GLY A 301 6.46 20.72 2.28
CA GLY A 301 7.45 19.94 1.52
C GLY A 301 7.64 18.51 1.99
N LYS A 302 6.61 17.90 2.61
CA LYS A 302 6.63 16.51 3.12
C LYS A 302 7.93 16.16 3.87
N GLN A 303 8.25 16.94 4.91
CA GLN A 303 9.49 16.80 5.66
C GLN A 303 9.36 15.70 6.72
N HIS A 304 10.25 14.70 6.67
CA HIS A 304 10.38 13.71 7.74
C HIS A 304 11.22 14.29 8.88
N VAL A 305 10.66 14.33 10.08
CA VAL A 305 11.27 14.96 11.26
C VAL A 305 11.20 14.04 12.47
N THR A 306 12.11 14.23 13.42
CA THR A 306 12.07 13.50 14.69
C THR A 306 10.88 13.93 15.53
N LEU A 307 10.46 13.09 16.48
CA LEU A 307 9.39 13.48 17.39
C LEU A 307 9.82 14.71 18.21
N GLU A 308 11.08 14.80 18.64
CA GLU A 308 11.60 15.99 19.32
C GLU A 308 11.48 17.27 18.48
N HIS A 309 11.83 17.19 17.20
CA HIS A 309 11.72 18.34 16.29
C HIS A 309 10.26 18.77 16.14
N PHE A 310 9.34 17.82 15.98
CA PHE A 310 7.91 18.09 15.92
C PHE A 310 7.41 18.78 17.21
N LEU A 311 7.76 18.25 18.39
CA LEU A 311 7.38 18.85 19.68
C LEU A 311 7.91 20.29 19.83
N ARG A 312 9.12 20.57 19.34
CA ARG A 312 9.64 21.94 19.28
C ARG A 312 8.82 22.84 18.38
N LYS A 313 8.38 22.36 17.21
CA LYS A 313 7.52 23.12 16.29
C LYS A 313 6.17 23.43 16.92
N CYS A 314 5.56 22.48 17.62
CA CYS A 314 4.33 22.70 18.39
C CYS A 314 4.49 23.75 19.50
N ARG A 315 5.68 23.84 20.08
CA ARG A 315 5.96 24.79 21.16
C ARG A 315 6.32 26.21 20.68
N TYR A 316 6.88 26.35 19.47
CA TYR A 316 7.53 27.57 19.00
C TYR A 316 7.24 27.92 17.53
N TYR A 317 5.96 27.96 17.13
CA TYR A 317 5.57 28.43 15.79
C TYR A 317 5.31 29.95 15.76
N PRO A 318 5.45 30.64 14.59
CA PRO A 318 5.42 32.10 14.49
C PRO A 318 4.18 32.78 15.09
N SER A 319 3.00 32.20 14.88
CA SER A 319 1.71 32.74 15.35
C SER A 319 1.30 32.27 16.76
N ALA A 320 2.20 31.61 17.50
CA ALA A 320 1.87 30.94 18.75
C ALA A 320 1.57 31.92 19.90
N VAL A 321 0.29 32.06 20.24
CA VAL A 321 -0.16 32.50 21.58
C VAL A 321 -0.29 31.27 22.48
N ASP A 322 -0.92 30.22 21.97
CA ASP A 322 -1.04 28.92 22.62
C ASP A 322 0.12 27.99 22.26
N LYS A 323 0.60 27.23 23.26
CA LYS A 323 1.77 26.35 23.14
C LYS A 323 1.33 24.90 23.04
N ASN A 324 2.14 24.11 22.34
CA ASN A 324 1.95 22.67 22.13
C ASN A 324 0.78 22.34 21.19
N CYS A 325 0.45 23.24 20.28
CA CYS A 325 -0.65 23.07 19.34
C CYS A 325 -0.13 22.57 17.98
N PHE A 326 -0.95 21.81 17.27
CA PHE A 326 -0.72 21.43 15.88
C PHE A 326 -2.05 21.20 15.17
N THR A 327 -2.02 21.18 13.85
CA THR A 327 -3.14 20.72 13.03
C THR A 327 -2.70 19.55 12.15
N LEU A 328 -3.66 18.80 11.62
CA LEU A 328 -3.40 17.60 10.85
C LEU A 328 -4.28 17.56 9.61
N VAL A 329 -3.66 17.28 8.47
CA VAL A 329 -4.37 17.00 7.23
C VAL A 329 -4.77 15.53 7.20
N GLN A 330 -6.07 15.23 7.22
CA GLN A 330 -6.55 13.85 7.25
C GLN A 330 -6.52 13.18 5.87
N TYR A 331 -6.84 13.93 4.81
CA TYR A 331 -6.97 13.39 3.46
C TYR A 331 -5.91 13.94 2.51
N ALA A 332 -5.47 13.12 1.55
CA ALA A 332 -4.46 13.51 0.56
C ALA A 332 -4.88 14.74 -0.28
N ARG A 333 -6.19 14.88 -0.55
CA ARG A 333 -6.74 16.03 -1.30
C ARG A 333 -6.54 17.38 -0.61
N ASP A 334 -6.39 17.39 0.71
CA ASP A 334 -6.27 18.61 1.52
C ASP A 334 -4.80 18.98 1.77
N VAL A 335 -3.84 18.16 1.29
CA VAL A 335 -2.40 18.43 1.40
C VAL A 335 -1.98 19.74 0.73
N PRO A 336 -2.45 20.10 -0.49
CA PRO A 336 -2.13 21.40 -1.09
C PRO A 336 -2.55 22.57 -0.19
N ARG A 337 -3.72 22.49 0.45
CA ARG A 337 -4.20 23.52 1.37
C ARG A 337 -3.36 23.56 2.65
N GLY A 338 -3.01 22.40 3.20
CA GLY A 338 -2.11 22.28 4.34
C GLY A 338 -0.69 22.80 4.07
N GLU A 339 -0.18 22.67 2.85
CA GLU A 339 1.09 23.26 2.43
C GLU A 339 1.08 24.78 2.57
N LEU A 340 -0.02 25.43 2.14
CA LEU A 340 -0.19 26.88 2.23
C LEU A 340 -0.25 27.37 3.69
N ILE A 341 -1.06 26.70 4.52
CA ILE A 341 -1.19 27.01 5.94
C ILE A 341 0.16 26.85 6.66
N ALA A 342 0.91 25.78 6.33
CA ALA A 342 2.23 25.53 6.92
C ALA A 342 3.28 26.54 6.48
N ARG A 343 3.29 26.96 5.20
CA ARG A 343 4.19 28.00 4.66
C ARG A 343 3.94 29.35 5.32
N ALA A 344 2.68 29.69 5.55
CA ALA A 344 2.28 30.91 6.25
C ALA A 344 2.68 30.93 7.74
N GLY A 345 3.12 29.79 8.30
CA GLY A 345 3.59 29.70 9.69
C GLY A 345 2.47 29.80 10.72
N ILE A 346 1.22 29.53 10.32
CA ILE A 346 0.03 29.64 11.18
C ILE A 346 0.04 28.57 12.27
N ALA A 347 0.28 27.32 11.89
CA ALA A 347 0.41 26.18 12.80
C ALA A 347 1.34 25.12 12.19
N PRO A 348 1.98 24.27 13.01
CA PRO A 348 2.61 23.05 12.49
C PRO A 348 1.53 22.13 11.92
N VAL A 349 1.71 21.71 10.66
CA VAL A 349 0.75 20.87 9.95
C VAL A 349 1.33 19.47 9.74
N ILE A 350 0.64 18.44 10.21
CA ILE A 350 1.04 17.04 10.01
C ILE A 350 0.51 16.53 8.67
N HIS A 351 1.37 15.83 7.92
CA HIS A 351 1.01 15.14 6.68
C HIS A 351 0.30 13.80 6.98
N PRO A 352 -0.75 13.41 6.21
CA PRO A 352 -1.59 12.23 6.48
C PRO A 352 -0.84 10.89 6.57
N VAL A 353 0.28 10.71 5.84
CA VAL A 353 1.17 9.54 5.97
C VAL A 353 1.58 9.22 7.42
N THR A 354 1.62 10.22 8.29
CA THR A 354 1.91 10.00 9.72
C THR A 354 0.79 9.21 10.39
N LEU A 355 -0.49 9.43 10.03
CA LEU A 355 -1.61 8.63 10.53
C LEU A 355 -1.45 7.16 10.13
N THR A 356 -1.18 6.88 8.85
CA THR A 356 -0.95 5.51 8.36
C THR A 356 0.19 4.82 9.12
N ARG A 357 1.27 5.55 9.40
CA ARG A 357 2.44 5.03 10.14
C ARG A 357 2.13 4.68 11.59
N PHE A 358 1.22 5.40 12.23
CA PHE A 358 0.76 5.13 13.59
C PHE A 358 -0.46 4.20 13.61
N ASN A 359 -0.97 3.79 12.45
CA ASN A 359 -2.19 3.01 12.29
C ASN A 359 -3.40 3.71 12.94
N CYS A 360 -3.57 5.00 12.64
CA CYS A 360 -4.66 5.85 13.09
C CYS A 360 -5.62 6.13 11.93
N ASP A 361 -6.93 6.03 12.17
CA ASP A 361 -7.95 6.30 11.16
C ASP A 361 -8.37 7.78 11.16
N ASN A 362 -8.22 8.44 12.32
CA ASN A 362 -8.59 9.83 12.52
C ASN A 362 -7.58 10.58 13.42
N THR A 363 -7.82 11.88 13.60
CA THR A 363 -6.97 12.78 14.41
C THR A 363 -7.00 12.47 15.90
N ASP A 364 -8.12 11.96 16.42
CA ASP A 364 -8.28 11.64 17.85
C ASP A 364 -7.46 10.41 18.23
N ASP A 365 -7.45 9.37 17.38
CA ASP A 365 -6.61 8.18 17.55
C ASP A 365 -5.11 8.57 17.59
N PHE A 366 -4.72 9.55 16.77
CA PHE A 366 -3.36 10.04 16.75
C PHE A 366 -2.99 10.81 18.02
N LEU A 367 -3.89 11.64 18.56
CA LEU A 367 -3.70 12.28 19.86
C LEU A 367 -3.57 11.25 20.98
N GLU A 368 -4.38 10.20 20.98
CA GLU A 368 -4.27 9.09 21.95
C GLU A 368 -2.91 8.39 21.84
N CYS A 369 -2.47 8.10 20.61
CA CYS A 369 -1.14 7.55 20.34
C CYS A 369 -0.04 8.45 20.91
N MET A 370 -0.12 9.78 20.72
CA MET A 370 0.84 10.73 21.29
C MET A 370 0.82 10.73 22.82
N GLY A 371 -0.35 10.63 23.44
CA GLY A 371 -0.50 10.47 24.89
C GLY A 371 0.18 9.20 25.40
N ARG A 372 -0.03 8.07 24.71
CA ARG A 372 0.64 6.81 25.04
C ARG A 372 2.15 6.87 24.90
N VAL A 373 2.67 7.49 23.84
CA VAL A 373 4.11 7.70 23.65
C VAL A 373 4.70 8.56 24.76
N ARG A 374 3.99 9.62 25.17
CA ARG A 374 4.37 10.49 26.29
C ARG A 374 4.50 9.71 27.59
N ASP A 375 3.51 8.88 27.91
CA ASP A 375 3.46 8.10 29.14
C ASP A 375 4.58 7.04 29.18
N ASN A 376 4.80 6.33 28.06
CA ASN A 376 5.91 5.39 27.90
C ASN A 376 7.28 6.08 28.08
N LEU A 377 7.49 7.23 27.43
CA LEU A 377 8.75 7.97 27.56
C LEU A 377 8.98 8.44 29.00
N THR A 378 7.92 8.87 29.69
CA THR A 378 7.99 9.30 31.09
C THR A 378 8.41 8.13 31.98
N ALA A 379 7.72 6.99 31.89
CA ALA A 379 8.04 5.78 32.63
C ALA A 379 9.47 5.28 32.35
N TYR A 380 9.92 5.33 31.09
CA TYR A 380 11.29 4.96 30.71
C TYR A 380 12.33 5.89 31.36
N ARG A 381 12.10 7.21 31.35
CA ARG A 381 13.02 8.20 31.95
C ARG A 381 13.10 8.08 33.46
N GLU A 382 12.01 7.70 34.12
CA GLU A 382 11.98 7.48 35.57
C GLU A 382 12.94 6.38 36.02
N GLN A 383 13.15 5.36 35.20
CA GLN A 383 14.10 4.26 35.44
C GLN A 383 15.58 4.69 35.28
N LEU A 384 15.84 5.81 34.61
CA LEU A 384 17.18 6.33 34.39
C LEU A 384 17.65 7.25 35.51
N SER A 385 18.95 7.22 35.80
CA SER A 385 19.61 8.21 36.65
C SER A 385 19.48 9.61 36.04
N SER A 386 19.56 10.66 36.88
CA SER A 386 19.49 12.04 36.41
C SER A 386 20.55 12.38 35.34
N SER A 387 21.73 11.74 35.39
CA SER A 387 22.80 11.89 34.40
C SER A 387 22.56 11.12 33.09
N GLY A 388 21.71 10.09 33.10
CA GLY A 388 21.32 9.31 31.92
C GLY A 388 20.15 9.92 31.14
N ARG A 389 19.49 10.94 31.70
CA ARG A 389 18.39 11.66 31.05
C ARG A 389 18.95 12.76 30.15
N TRP A 390 18.63 12.73 28.87
CA TRP A 390 19.01 13.75 27.88
C TRP A 390 17.88 13.97 26.87
N GLY A 391 18.02 14.96 25.99
CA GLY A 391 16.97 15.35 25.04
C GLY A 391 15.80 16.11 25.70
N MET A 392 14.86 16.56 24.87
CA MET A 392 13.68 17.31 25.31
C MET A 392 12.71 16.38 26.07
N PRO A 393 12.20 16.76 27.25
CA PRO A 393 11.11 16.04 27.89
C PRO A 393 9.80 16.26 27.13
N PHE A 394 9.02 15.20 26.93
CA PHE A 394 7.64 15.29 26.46
C PHE A 394 6.72 15.29 27.69
N SER A 395 6.56 16.45 28.32
CA SER A 395 5.86 16.57 29.62
C SER A 395 4.48 17.22 29.52
N SER A 396 4.17 17.87 28.41
CA SER A 396 2.92 18.61 28.22
C SER A 396 2.06 17.92 27.17
N GLU A 397 0.74 18.03 27.34
CA GLU A 397 -0.21 17.55 26.34
C GLU A 397 -0.13 18.38 25.06
N LEU A 398 -0.33 17.71 23.94
CA LEU A 398 -0.52 18.35 22.65
C LEU A 398 -2.01 18.70 22.49
N GLN A 399 -2.27 19.82 21.86
CA GLN A 399 -3.61 20.28 21.51
C GLN A 399 -3.78 20.26 19.99
N LEU A 400 -4.95 19.81 19.55
CA LEU A 400 -5.33 19.82 18.14
C LEU A 400 -6.03 21.13 17.81
N ILE A 401 -5.68 21.71 16.68
CA ILE A 401 -6.40 22.81 16.05
C ILE A 401 -7.18 22.21 14.88
N ASP A 402 -8.49 22.44 14.84
CA ASP A 402 -9.34 22.00 13.74
C ASP A 402 -8.81 22.55 12.40
N PHE A 403 -8.57 21.63 11.46
CA PHE A 403 -7.97 21.97 10.17
C PHE A 403 -8.95 22.79 9.30
N ASP A 404 -10.23 22.46 9.35
CA ASP A 404 -11.25 23.10 8.53
C ASP A 404 -11.48 24.54 8.98
N THR A 405 -11.44 24.82 10.29
CA THR A 405 -11.45 26.18 10.84
C THR A 405 -10.29 27.01 10.28
N LEU A 406 -9.06 26.48 10.26
CA LEU A 406 -7.91 27.17 9.69
C LEU A 406 -8.07 27.36 8.18
N SER A 407 -8.52 26.32 7.48
CA SER A 407 -8.68 26.31 6.03
C SER A 407 -9.73 27.32 5.55
N ALA A 408 -10.88 27.40 6.23
CA ALA A 408 -11.98 28.30 5.89
C ALA A 408 -11.60 29.78 6.08
N ASN A 409 -10.77 30.09 7.07
CA ASN A 409 -10.31 31.44 7.36
C ASN A 409 -9.04 31.84 6.59
N PHE A 410 -8.39 30.89 5.92
CA PHE A 410 -7.21 31.17 5.12
C PHE A 410 -7.59 31.82 3.80
N VAL A 411 -7.25 33.10 3.64
CA VAL A 411 -7.40 33.80 2.36
C VAL A 411 -6.05 33.86 1.69
N ASP A 412 -5.94 33.24 0.51
CA ASP A 412 -4.76 33.39 -0.34
C ASP A 412 -4.64 34.86 -0.76
N ARG A 413 -3.56 35.51 -0.30
CA ARG A 413 -3.29 36.91 -0.63
C ARG A 413 -2.04 36.96 -1.47
N THR A 414 -2.15 37.54 -2.66
CA THR A 414 -1.03 37.85 -3.54
C THR A 414 -1.20 39.29 -4.02
N GLN A 415 -0.20 40.12 -3.78
CA GLN A 415 -0.20 41.52 -4.20
C GLN A 415 1.21 41.98 -4.60
N MET A 416 1.27 42.97 -5.48
CA MET A 416 2.48 43.72 -5.78
C MET A 416 2.72 44.78 -4.71
N VAL A 417 3.95 44.90 -4.23
CA VAL A 417 4.33 45.84 -3.15
C VAL A 417 5.47 46.75 -3.60
N SER A 418 5.46 47.99 -3.13
CA SER A 418 6.52 48.94 -3.47
C SER A 418 7.83 48.57 -2.77
N GLU A 419 8.95 48.70 -3.50
CA GLU A 419 10.32 48.60 -2.98
C GLU A 419 10.60 49.56 -1.82
N LYS A 420 9.79 50.62 -1.65
CA LYS A 420 9.88 51.55 -0.52
C LYS A 420 9.57 50.89 0.83
N THR A 421 8.91 49.73 0.84
CA THR A 421 8.64 48.93 2.04
C THR A 421 9.90 48.23 2.59
N LEU A 422 10.92 48.04 1.75
CA LEU A 422 12.21 47.50 2.17
C LEU A 422 13.03 48.56 2.93
N ASP A 423 13.81 48.12 3.92
CA ASP A 423 14.76 49.00 4.58
C ASP A 423 15.86 49.46 3.60
N LYS A 424 16.56 50.56 3.95
CA LYS A 424 17.52 51.20 3.05
C LYS A 424 18.63 50.29 2.53
N GLU A 425 19.08 49.31 3.33
CA GLU A 425 20.16 48.41 2.95
C GLU A 425 19.64 47.28 2.05
N THR A 426 18.55 46.64 2.46
CA THR A 426 17.88 45.61 1.66
C THR A 426 17.45 46.16 0.30
N ARG A 427 16.86 47.36 0.27
CA ARG A 427 16.47 48.03 -0.96
C ARG A 427 17.66 48.27 -1.89
N ARG A 428 18.82 48.67 -1.36
CA ARG A 428 20.04 48.85 -2.15
C ARG A 428 20.52 47.55 -2.78
N ALA A 429 20.55 46.46 -2.01
CA ALA A 429 20.93 45.14 -2.50
C ALA A 429 19.95 44.64 -3.57
N TRP A 430 18.65 44.84 -3.32
CA TRP A 430 17.56 44.51 -4.24
C TRP A 430 17.64 45.28 -5.55
N THR A 431 17.83 46.61 -5.52
CA THR A 431 17.94 47.41 -6.75
C THR A 431 19.10 46.94 -7.64
N ALA A 432 20.25 46.58 -7.04
CA ALA A 432 21.37 46.01 -7.80
C ALA A 432 21.02 44.63 -8.39
N LEU A 433 20.30 43.80 -7.63
CA LEU A 433 19.94 42.44 -8.04
C LEU A 433 18.87 42.45 -9.14
N ARG A 434 17.90 43.36 -9.05
CA ARG A 434 16.79 43.49 -9.99
C ARG A 434 17.26 43.65 -11.44
N TYR A 435 18.30 44.46 -11.67
CA TYR A 435 18.93 44.56 -12.98
C TYR A 435 19.47 43.22 -13.47
N CYS A 436 20.20 42.52 -12.60
CA CYS A 436 20.84 41.25 -12.92
C CYS A 436 19.79 40.16 -13.21
N LEU A 437 18.73 40.08 -12.41
CA LEU A 437 17.61 39.16 -12.63
C LEU A 437 16.88 39.45 -13.95
N ALA A 438 16.67 40.74 -14.30
CA ALA A 438 16.02 41.11 -15.56
C ALA A 438 16.83 40.72 -16.80
N GLN A 439 18.16 40.89 -16.75
CA GLN A 439 19.03 40.44 -17.83
C GLN A 439 19.16 38.91 -17.87
N TYR A 440 19.18 38.26 -16.71
CA TYR A 440 19.25 36.80 -16.63
C TYR A 440 17.97 36.12 -17.13
N ALA A 441 16.79 36.62 -16.77
CA ALA A 441 15.51 36.11 -17.24
C ALA A 441 15.40 36.14 -18.77
N ARG A 442 16.00 37.15 -19.42
CA ARG A 442 16.10 37.20 -20.89
C ARG A 442 16.94 36.08 -21.47
N VAL A 443 18.07 35.75 -20.84
CA VAL A 443 18.91 34.63 -21.27
C VAL A 443 18.15 33.30 -21.09
N CYS A 444 17.51 33.12 -19.93
CA CYS A 444 16.71 31.92 -19.64
C CYS A 444 15.57 31.69 -20.64
N SER A 445 14.98 32.77 -21.18
CA SER A 445 13.90 32.72 -22.17
C SER A 445 14.39 32.70 -23.62
N GLY A 446 15.64 32.27 -23.85
CA GLY A 446 16.21 32.07 -25.19
C GLY A 446 16.95 33.27 -25.78
N GLY A 447 17.29 34.27 -24.96
CA GLY A 447 18.17 35.38 -25.35
C GLY A 447 19.66 35.01 -25.29
N GLU A 448 20.48 35.77 -26.00
CA GLU A 448 21.93 35.57 -26.04
C GLU A 448 22.69 36.75 -25.40
N ARG A 449 23.78 36.43 -24.68
CA ARG A 449 24.73 37.41 -24.16
C ARG A 449 25.88 37.60 -25.16
N HIS A 450 25.85 38.70 -25.91
CA HIS A 450 27.00 39.12 -26.73
C HIS A 450 28.10 39.78 -25.88
N SER A 451 29.17 40.28 -26.50
CA SER A 451 30.29 40.96 -25.81
C SER A 451 29.91 42.24 -25.05
N THR A 452 28.63 42.65 -25.07
CA THR A 452 28.08 43.82 -24.40
C THR A 452 27.25 43.43 -23.17
N SER A 453 27.14 44.35 -22.23
CA SER A 453 26.48 44.28 -20.91
C SER A 453 24.96 44.03 -20.90
N ARG A 454 24.35 43.62 -22.01
CA ARG A 454 22.89 43.43 -22.14
C ARG A 454 22.61 42.17 -22.92
N ALA A 455 21.69 41.36 -22.41
CA ALA A 455 21.15 40.23 -23.14
C ALA A 455 20.28 40.73 -24.30
N HIS A 456 20.45 40.15 -25.49
CA HIS A 456 19.68 40.45 -26.70
C HIS A 456 18.79 39.26 -27.05
N GLY A 457 17.57 39.54 -27.52
CA GLY A 457 16.54 38.48 -27.67
C GLY A 457 15.94 38.05 -26.34
N GLY A 458 15.16 36.96 -26.36
CA GLY A 458 14.40 36.47 -25.22
C GLY A 458 13.26 37.41 -24.77
N VAL A 459 12.56 37.00 -23.72
CA VAL A 459 11.42 37.73 -23.15
C VAL A 459 11.91 38.79 -22.17
N ARG A 460 11.39 40.03 -22.31
CA ARG A 460 11.72 41.14 -21.42
C ARG A 460 10.77 41.18 -20.22
N PHE A 461 11.05 40.36 -19.21
CA PHE A 461 10.33 40.41 -17.94
C PHE A 461 10.65 41.68 -17.15
N GLN A 462 9.60 42.31 -16.62
CA GLN A 462 9.72 43.28 -15.56
C GLN A 462 9.89 42.54 -14.22
N ILE A 463 10.99 42.79 -13.53
CA ILE A 463 11.24 42.20 -12.22
C ILE A 463 10.59 43.07 -11.15
N LEU A 464 9.68 42.49 -10.37
CA LEU A 464 8.85 43.19 -9.40
C LEU A 464 9.00 42.60 -8.00
N LEU A 465 8.60 43.39 -7.00
CA LEU A 465 8.49 42.95 -5.62
C LEU A 465 7.01 42.70 -5.31
N GLY A 466 6.71 41.57 -4.68
CA GLY A 466 5.37 41.21 -4.27
C GLY A 466 5.34 40.65 -2.86
N GLU A 467 4.13 40.47 -2.34
CA GLU A 467 3.85 39.78 -1.10
C GLU A 467 2.82 38.69 -1.42
N SER A 468 3.14 37.44 -1.10
CA SER A 468 2.25 36.31 -1.31
C SER A 468 2.26 35.39 -0.09
N THR A 469 1.10 34.81 0.25
CA THR A 469 1.00 33.76 1.29
C THR A 469 1.32 32.38 0.75
N SER A 470 1.30 32.19 -0.56
CA SER A 470 1.34 30.87 -1.22
C SER A 470 2.57 30.66 -2.12
N ALA A 471 3.11 31.74 -2.69
CA ALA A 471 4.17 31.70 -3.68
C ALA A 471 5.47 32.38 -3.23
N ASP A 472 6.61 31.77 -3.54
CA ASP A 472 7.95 32.35 -3.35
C ASP A 472 8.28 33.38 -4.46
N ALA A 473 7.80 33.12 -5.67
CA ALA A 473 7.80 33.99 -6.83
C ALA A 473 6.61 33.61 -7.73
N TRP A 474 6.21 34.50 -8.65
CA TRP A 474 5.17 34.22 -9.64
C TRP A 474 5.32 35.11 -10.87
N THR A 475 4.74 34.69 -11.98
CA THR A 475 4.80 35.34 -13.29
C THR A 475 3.50 35.12 -14.07
N ASP A 476 3.19 36.03 -14.99
CA ASP A 476 2.18 35.81 -16.04
C ASP A 476 2.75 35.06 -17.26
N GLY A 477 4.01 34.63 -17.20
CA GLY A 477 4.72 33.93 -18.27
C GLY A 477 5.21 34.83 -19.41
N GLU A 478 4.77 36.09 -19.45
CA GLU A 478 4.98 36.97 -20.61
C GLU A 478 5.60 38.33 -20.27
N THR A 479 5.18 38.97 -19.17
CA THR A 479 5.46 40.40 -18.93
C THR A 479 6.21 40.69 -17.63
N TYR A 480 6.00 39.92 -16.56
CA TYR A 480 6.64 40.21 -15.27
C TYR A 480 7.05 38.95 -14.50
N ILE A 481 8.03 39.10 -13.60
CA ILE A 481 8.32 38.12 -12.55
C ILE A 481 8.34 38.86 -11.22
N ALA A 482 7.46 38.48 -10.30
CA ALA A 482 7.38 39.03 -8.96
C ALA A 482 8.02 38.09 -7.95
N TYR A 483 8.77 38.64 -7.00
CA TYR A 483 9.42 37.88 -5.93
C TYR A 483 8.83 38.26 -4.59
N ASN A 484 8.61 37.26 -3.75
CA ASN A 484 8.06 37.47 -2.41
C ASN A 484 9.03 38.26 -1.52
N ILE A 485 8.53 39.33 -0.91
CA ILE A 485 9.26 40.27 -0.08
C ILE A 485 10.01 39.61 1.07
N ASP A 486 9.49 38.51 1.63
CA ASP A 486 10.11 37.80 2.74
C ASP A 486 11.40 37.08 2.36
N ILE A 487 11.53 36.67 1.09
CA ILE A 487 12.79 36.15 0.55
C ILE A 487 13.76 37.31 0.34
N VAL A 488 13.28 38.41 -0.26
CA VAL A 488 14.12 39.58 -0.56
C VAL A 488 14.69 40.21 0.72
N ARG A 489 13.94 40.23 1.82
CA ARG A 489 14.41 40.68 3.15
C ARG A 489 15.64 39.91 3.66
N GLN A 490 15.82 38.66 3.24
CA GLN A 490 16.98 37.82 3.63
C GLN A 490 18.27 38.24 2.91
N LEU A 491 18.22 39.18 1.94
CA LEU A 491 19.42 39.77 1.34
C LEU A 491 20.29 40.49 2.38
N LYS A 492 19.69 40.94 3.49
CA LYS A 492 20.40 41.62 4.58
C LYS A 492 21.21 40.66 5.44
N THR A 493 20.70 39.46 5.68
CA THR A 493 21.33 38.46 6.57
C THR A 493 22.25 37.53 5.79
N ASP A 494 21.76 36.95 4.69
CA ASP A 494 22.44 35.93 3.90
C ASP A 494 22.48 36.31 2.41
N ALA A 495 23.08 37.47 2.11
CA ALA A 495 23.02 38.11 0.80
C ALA A 495 23.28 37.15 -0.40
N LEU A 496 24.37 36.38 -0.37
CA LEU A 496 24.76 35.51 -1.49
C LEU A 496 23.84 34.30 -1.64
N LYS A 497 23.47 33.66 -0.53
CA LYS A 497 22.56 32.50 -0.53
C LYS A 497 21.18 32.93 -1.04
N THR A 498 20.69 34.07 -0.58
CA THR A 498 19.42 34.65 -1.02
C THR A 498 19.45 35.06 -2.48
N ALA A 499 20.52 35.72 -2.95
CA ALA A 499 20.67 36.05 -4.37
C ALA A 499 20.68 34.79 -5.25
N SER A 500 21.43 33.75 -4.86
CA SER A 500 21.43 32.46 -5.56
C SER A 500 20.04 31.84 -5.62
N ARG A 501 19.27 31.88 -4.51
CA ARG A 501 17.87 31.41 -4.48
C ARG A 501 17.00 32.19 -5.45
N LEU A 502 17.14 33.52 -5.50
CA LEU A 502 16.37 34.38 -6.41
C LEU A 502 16.69 34.09 -7.88
N PHE A 503 17.94 33.80 -8.24
CA PHE A 503 18.30 33.35 -9.60
C PHE A 503 17.66 32.00 -9.96
N SER A 504 17.65 31.03 -9.03
CA SER A 504 16.96 29.75 -9.26
C SER A 504 15.45 29.91 -9.37
N LEU A 505 14.86 30.84 -8.61
CA LEU A 505 13.45 31.22 -8.79
C LEU A 505 13.22 31.86 -10.16
N THR A 506 14.14 32.67 -10.68
CA THR A 506 14.03 33.17 -12.07
C THR A 506 13.95 32.03 -13.08
N GLU A 507 14.77 30.99 -12.94
CA GLU A 507 14.74 29.82 -13.82
C GLU A 507 13.42 29.06 -13.70
N HIS A 508 12.88 28.96 -12.48
CA HIS A 508 11.59 28.35 -12.21
C HIS A 508 10.46 29.10 -12.91
N GLU A 509 10.38 30.42 -12.70
CA GLU A 509 9.31 31.24 -13.27
C GLU A 509 9.39 31.27 -14.80
N VAL A 510 10.59 31.32 -15.38
CA VAL A 510 10.76 31.27 -16.85
C VAL A 510 10.42 29.90 -17.45
N ALA A 511 10.46 28.83 -16.66
CA ALA A 511 10.10 27.48 -17.13
C ALA A 511 8.58 27.24 -17.26
N HIS A 512 7.75 28.15 -16.73
CA HIS A 512 6.30 28.11 -16.88
C HIS A 512 5.88 28.56 -18.29
N GLU A 513 4.87 27.87 -18.84
CA GLU A 513 4.21 28.24 -20.10
C GLU A 513 2.85 28.88 -19.78
N GLY A 514 2.86 30.17 -19.41
CA GLY A 514 1.68 30.92 -18.98
C GLY A 514 1.76 31.40 -17.54
N ASP A 515 0.61 31.72 -16.93
CA ASP A 515 0.53 32.20 -15.55
C ASP A 515 0.94 31.10 -14.57
N SER A 516 2.01 31.34 -13.81
CA SER A 516 2.55 30.39 -12.84
C SER A 516 1.58 30.09 -11.68
N MET A 517 0.61 30.97 -11.43
CA MET A 517 -0.38 30.80 -10.37
C MET A 517 -1.48 29.81 -10.76
N ASP A 518 -1.73 29.65 -12.06
CA ASP A 518 -2.77 28.76 -12.61
C ASP A 518 -2.18 27.45 -13.17
N CYS A 519 -0.84 27.35 -13.30
CA CYS A 519 -0.14 26.22 -13.93
C CYS A 519 0.55 25.30 -12.89
N GLY A 520 0.36 23.98 -13.01
CA GLY A 520 1.03 22.97 -12.19
C GLY A 520 2.42 22.56 -12.71
N HIS A 521 3.15 21.74 -11.93
CA HIS A 521 4.46 21.19 -12.30
C HIS A 521 4.33 19.79 -12.88
N ASP A 522 4.14 19.71 -14.19
CA ASP A 522 4.15 18.44 -14.94
C ASP A 522 5.58 18.02 -15.35
N GLU A 523 5.70 16.86 -16.00
CA GLU A 523 6.99 16.36 -16.48
C GLU A 523 7.65 17.33 -17.48
N GLY A 524 6.85 17.99 -18.32
CA GLY A 524 7.31 19.01 -19.27
C GLY A 524 7.95 20.21 -18.57
N PHE A 525 7.32 20.70 -17.50
CA PHE A 525 7.87 21.75 -16.64
C PHE A 525 9.22 21.35 -16.04
N TYR A 526 9.31 20.16 -15.43
CA TYR A 526 10.56 19.72 -14.82
C TYR A 526 11.70 19.59 -15.82
N GLN A 527 11.40 19.12 -17.04
CA GLN A 527 12.38 19.05 -18.13
C GLN A 527 12.85 20.44 -18.57
N ARG A 528 11.92 21.39 -18.78
CA ARG A 528 12.27 22.78 -19.14
C ARG A 528 13.11 23.45 -18.05
N PHE A 529 12.70 23.32 -16.78
CA PHE A 529 13.44 23.87 -15.65
C PHE A 529 14.86 23.29 -15.58
N HIS A 530 15.00 21.96 -15.69
CA HIS A 530 16.30 21.29 -15.74
C HIS A 530 17.18 21.81 -16.87
N ASP A 531 16.63 21.95 -18.07
CA ASP A 531 17.36 22.37 -19.26
C ASP A 531 17.81 23.84 -19.15
N ILE A 532 16.93 24.73 -18.67
CA ILE A 532 17.26 26.13 -18.39
C ILE A 532 18.36 26.22 -17.32
N SER A 533 18.21 25.54 -16.18
CA SER A 533 19.17 25.56 -15.08
C SER A 533 20.55 25.04 -15.48
N THR A 534 20.61 24.10 -16.43
CA THR A 534 21.84 23.53 -16.96
C THR A 534 22.47 24.44 -18.02
N ALA A 535 21.69 24.88 -19.01
CA ALA A 535 22.17 25.70 -20.12
C ALA A 535 22.64 27.09 -19.63
N CYS A 536 21.90 27.70 -18.70
CA CYS A 536 22.16 29.05 -18.22
C CYS A 536 23.10 29.10 -17.01
N ALA A 537 23.66 27.97 -16.57
CA ALA A 537 24.49 27.88 -15.36
C ALA A 537 25.70 28.84 -15.37
N THR A 538 26.32 29.05 -16.54
CA THR A 538 27.45 29.98 -16.70
C THR A 538 26.99 31.42 -16.57
N ASP A 539 25.87 31.78 -17.19
CA ASP A 539 25.30 33.13 -17.12
C ASP A 539 24.78 33.46 -15.71
N ARG A 540 24.24 32.47 -14.98
CA ARG A 540 23.89 32.61 -13.55
C ARG A 540 25.09 33.07 -12.74
N GLN A 541 26.22 32.39 -12.89
CA GLN A 541 27.46 32.73 -12.17
C GLN A 541 27.96 34.13 -12.55
N HIS A 542 27.87 34.49 -13.83
CA HIS A 542 28.23 35.81 -14.32
C HIS A 542 27.37 36.91 -13.68
N PHE A 543 26.04 36.80 -13.74
CA PHE A 543 25.14 37.80 -13.17
C PHE A 543 25.16 37.84 -11.64
N MET A 544 25.43 36.73 -10.96
CA MET A 544 25.70 36.71 -9.52
C MET A 544 26.94 37.56 -9.19
N HIS A 545 28.00 37.47 -9.98
CA HIS A 545 29.19 38.29 -9.78
C HIS A 545 28.95 39.76 -10.11
N VAL A 546 28.25 40.07 -11.21
CA VAL A 546 27.85 41.45 -11.55
C VAL A 546 27.03 42.08 -10.42
N TRP A 547 26.08 41.33 -9.86
CA TRP A 547 25.31 41.78 -8.71
C TRP A 547 26.20 42.10 -7.50
N LEU A 548 27.12 41.20 -7.16
CA LEU A 548 28.03 41.39 -6.03
C LEU A 548 28.90 42.64 -6.20
N MET A 549 29.38 42.89 -7.42
CA MET A 549 30.13 44.08 -7.78
C MET A 549 29.28 45.35 -7.69
N LYS A 550 28.07 45.36 -8.27
CA LYS A 550 27.14 46.50 -8.17
C LYS A 550 26.80 46.83 -6.72
N TYR A 551 26.49 45.81 -5.92
CA TYR A 551 26.10 45.98 -4.53
C TYR A 551 27.26 46.56 -3.69
N THR A 552 28.45 45.96 -3.80
CA THR A 552 29.63 46.42 -3.05
C THR A 552 30.11 47.81 -3.47
N THR A 553 30.18 48.11 -4.77
CA THR A 553 30.54 49.45 -5.28
C THR A 553 29.53 50.52 -4.82
N SER A 554 28.24 50.17 -4.78
CA SER A 554 27.22 51.06 -4.20
C SER A 554 27.52 51.37 -2.73
N LEU A 555 27.89 50.36 -1.92
CA LEU A 555 28.24 50.55 -0.50
C LEU A 555 29.45 51.48 -0.33
N GLU A 556 30.48 51.37 -1.18
CA GLU A 556 31.66 52.24 -1.16
C GLU A 556 31.28 53.70 -1.45
N GLY A 557 30.44 53.94 -2.46
CA GLY A 557 29.94 55.28 -2.81
C GLY A 557 29.14 55.95 -1.69
N ALA A 558 28.65 55.19 -0.71
CA ALA A 558 27.96 55.69 0.48
C ALA A 558 28.89 55.82 1.72
N GLY A 559 30.20 55.65 1.56
CA GLY A 559 31.19 55.79 2.63
C GLY A 559 31.22 54.63 3.63
N LYS A 560 30.59 53.49 3.34
CA LYS A 560 30.70 52.29 4.18
C LYS A 560 32.06 51.61 3.96
N ARG A 561 32.74 51.22 5.04
CA ARG A 561 34.04 50.51 4.98
C ARG A 561 33.87 49.12 4.36
N ALA A 562 34.85 48.70 3.56
CA ALA A 562 34.93 47.35 2.96
C ALA A 562 35.10 46.24 4.02
N LYS A 563 33.99 45.83 4.64
CA LYS A 563 33.92 44.76 5.65
C LYS A 563 32.62 43.98 5.48
N GLY A 564 32.64 42.68 5.73
CA GLY A 564 31.48 41.78 5.68
C GLY A 564 31.61 40.65 4.67
N GLN A 565 30.66 39.72 4.68
CA GLN A 565 30.70 38.49 3.87
C GLN A 565 30.69 38.78 2.36
N ALA A 566 29.87 39.72 1.91
CA ALA A 566 29.82 40.14 0.50
C ALA A 566 31.18 40.68 -0.02
N TRP A 567 31.93 41.38 0.82
CA TRP A 567 33.28 41.86 0.50
C TRP A 567 34.31 40.73 0.41
N SER A 568 34.24 39.79 1.35
CA SER A 568 35.11 38.61 1.36
C SER A 568 34.92 37.78 0.10
N GLU A 569 33.67 37.57 -0.32
CA GLU A 569 33.34 36.80 -1.53
C GLU A 569 33.78 37.52 -2.80
N ARG A 570 33.58 38.85 -2.89
CA ARG A 570 34.10 39.65 -4.00
C ARG A 570 35.61 39.49 -4.13
N TYR A 571 36.33 39.62 -3.01
CA TYR A 571 37.78 39.47 -2.96
C TYR A 571 38.22 38.05 -3.39
N LEU A 572 37.51 37.00 -2.97
CA LEU A 572 37.79 35.62 -3.39
C LEU A 572 37.58 35.42 -4.89
N ALA A 573 36.50 35.97 -5.45
CA ALA A 573 36.22 35.91 -6.89
C ALA A 573 37.28 36.66 -7.71
N GLU A 574 37.65 37.88 -7.31
CA GLU A 574 38.72 38.66 -7.94
C GLU A 574 40.08 37.93 -7.85
N ARG A 575 40.38 37.29 -6.70
CA ARG A 575 41.62 36.51 -6.52
C ARG A 575 41.65 35.26 -7.40
N ALA A 576 40.51 34.61 -7.62
CA ALA A 576 40.39 33.45 -8.47
C ALA A 576 40.56 33.82 -9.96
N SER A 577 39.97 34.94 -10.41
CA SER A 577 40.21 35.47 -11.77
C SER A 577 41.67 35.85 -12.00
N THR A 578 42.26 36.64 -11.09
CA THR A 578 43.68 37.05 -11.21
C THR A 578 44.65 35.87 -11.17
N GLY A 579 44.32 34.80 -10.44
CA GLY A 579 45.09 33.55 -10.44
C GLY A 579 45.05 32.81 -11.79
N ARG A 580 43.91 32.81 -12.49
CA ARG A 580 43.77 32.21 -13.82
C ARG A 580 44.51 33.01 -14.88
N GLU A 581 44.38 34.33 -14.84
CA GLU A 581 45.06 35.26 -15.75
C GLU A 581 46.59 35.14 -15.64
N ARG A 582 47.13 35.03 -14.42
CA ARG A 582 48.56 34.78 -14.19
C ARG A 582 49.05 33.45 -14.77
N ASN A 583 48.17 32.48 -14.97
CA ASN A 583 48.46 31.18 -15.56
C ASN A 583 48.13 31.12 -17.07
N GLY A 584 47.89 32.26 -17.73
CA GLY A 584 47.59 32.33 -19.17
C GLY A 584 46.19 31.82 -19.55
N LEU A 585 45.32 31.60 -18.56
CA LEU A 585 43.90 31.29 -18.78
C LEU A 585 43.07 32.57 -18.72
N PRO A 586 41.98 32.69 -19.50
CA PRO A 586 41.06 33.81 -19.31
C PRO A 586 40.54 33.84 -17.87
N GLY A 587 40.42 35.05 -17.32
CA GLY A 587 39.78 35.27 -16.01
C GLY A 587 38.40 34.64 -15.98
N ILE A 588 37.88 34.34 -14.77
CA ILE A 588 36.56 33.72 -14.63
C ILE A 588 35.48 34.59 -15.31
N ILE A 589 35.68 35.91 -15.33
CA ILE A 589 34.82 36.89 -15.98
C ILE A 589 35.71 37.97 -16.64
N SER A 590 35.39 38.36 -17.88
CA SER A 590 36.14 39.39 -18.63
C SER A 590 35.94 40.80 -18.04
N ALA A 591 37.02 41.54 -17.82
CA ALA A 591 37.02 42.86 -17.20
C ALA A 591 36.27 43.93 -18.02
N ASP A 592 36.34 43.87 -19.35
CA ASP A 592 35.75 44.88 -20.24
C ASP A 592 34.21 44.84 -20.26
N SER A 593 33.60 43.65 -20.14
CA SER A 593 32.14 43.49 -20.01
C SER A 593 31.62 44.00 -18.67
N LEU A 594 32.42 43.84 -17.62
CA LEU A 594 31.98 44.03 -16.24
C LEU A 594 31.78 45.51 -15.85
N ALA A 595 32.60 46.41 -16.41
CA ALA A 595 32.51 47.83 -16.12
C ALA A 595 31.20 48.45 -16.61
N ASP A 596 30.80 48.10 -17.84
CA ASP A 596 29.53 48.54 -18.44
C ASP A 596 28.33 47.97 -17.70
N ASP A 597 28.38 46.67 -17.36
CA ASP A 597 27.36 46.00 -16.55
C ASP A 597 27.19 46.69 -15.21
N VAL A 598 28.27 46.92 -14.46
CA VAL A 598 28.24 47.54 -13.13
C VAL A 598 27.76 48.99 -13.18
N GLY A 599 28.09 49.74 -14.23
CA GLY A 599 27.65 51.13 -14.45
C GLY A 599 26.22 51.29 -14.97
N ALA A 600 25.60 50.22 -15.49
CA ALA A 600 24.27 50.29 -16.10
C ALA A 600 23.18 50.79 -15.12
N ALA A 601 22.38 51.74 -15.59
CA ALA A 601 21.23 52.28 -14.87
C ALA A 601 20.15 51.21 -14.70
N VAL A 602 19.58 51.14 -13.49
CA VAL A 602 18.44 50.27 -13.17
C VAL A 602 17.16 51.06 -13.46
N GLU A 603 16.23 50.50 -14.23
CA GLU A 603 14.96 51.16 -14.52
C GLU A 603 14.19 51.44 -13.21
N PRO A 604 13.60 52.63 -13.03
CA PRO A 604 12.87 52.96 -11.82
C PRO A 604 11.66 52.05 -11.62
N GLU A 605 11.17 51.97 -10.38
CA GLU A 605 9.90 51.31 -10.07
C GLU A 605 8.74 52.02 -10.79
N ASP A 606 7.87 51.25 -11.44
CA ASP A 606 6.69 51.75 -12.14
C ASP A 606 5.46 51.62 -11.24
N GLY A 607 5.08 52.72 -10.59
CA GLY A 607 3.95 52.75 -9.65
C GLY A 607 2.59 52.49 -10.31
N ASP A 608 2.41 52.92 -11.56
CA ASP A 608 1.14 52.77 -12.29
C ASP A 608 0.96 51.30 -12.69
N ARG A 609 2.05 50.63 -13.09
CA ARG A 609 2.04 49.19 -13.38
C ARG A 609 1.77 48.35 -12.14
N LEU A 610 2.33 48.70 -10.99
CA LEU A 610 2.01 48.03 -9.72
C LEU A 610 0.52 48.14 -9.39
N ALA A 611 -0.08 49.32 -9.56
CA ALA A 611 -1.50 49.54 -9.34
C ALA A 611 -2.37 48.72 -10.31
N PHE A 612 -1.99 48.69 -11.59
CA PHE A 612 -2.67 47.88 -12.61
C PHE A 612 -2.61 46.38 -12.31
N LEU A 613 -1.44 45.85 -11.95
CA LEU A 613 -1.28 44.43 -11.60
C LEU A 613 -2.07 44.08 -10.34
N ASN A 614 -2.09 44.95 -9.34
CA ASN A 614 -2.93 44.77 -8.16
C ASN A 614 -4.43 44.79 -8.49
N GLN A 615 -4.86 45.60 -9.46
CA GLN A 615 -6.24 45.56 -9.96
C GLN A 615 -6.57 44.24 -10.64
N GLN A 616 -5.66 43.69 -11.47
CA GLN A 616 -5.82 42.38 -12.10
C GLN A 616 -5.87 41.24 -11.07
N LEU A 617 -5.07 41.33 -10.01
CA LEU A 617 -5.07 40.38 -8.89
C LEU A 617 -6.29 40.56 -7.95
N GLY A 618 -7.24 41.44 -8.27
CA GLY A 618 -8.47 41.64 -7.49
C GLY A 618 -8.28 42.40 -6.17
N VAL A 619 -7.16 43.13 -6.00
CA VAL A 619 -6.80 43.83 -4.75
C VAL A 619 -7.54 45.17 -4.60
N THR A 620 -8.07 45.77 -5.68
CA THR A 620 -8.76 47.07 -5.62
C THR A 620 -10.29 46.92 -5.56
N GLY A 621 -10.89 47.23 -4.41
CA GLY A 621 -12.34 47.37 -4.25
C GLY A 621 -12.93 46.63 -3.05
N THR A 622 -12.21 45.65 -2.51
CA THR A 622 -12.47 45.11 -1.18
C THR A 622 -11.83 46.05 -0.17
N LEU A 623 -12.62 46.55 0.80
CA LEU A 623 -12.09 46.90 2.11
C LEU A 623 -11.06 45.82 2.45
N THR A 624 -9.80 46.19 2.74
CA THR A 624 -8.84 45.25 3.32
C THR A 624 -9.60 44.46 4.38
N PRO A 625 -9.90 43.16 4.18
CA PRO A 625 -10.57 42.40 5.21
C PRO A 625 -9.69 42.57 6.44
N GLU A 626 -10.29 42.97 7.56
CA GLU A 626 -9.58 43.13 8.84
C GLU A 626 -8.56 42.01 8.93
N SER A 627 -7.29 42.36 9.13
CA SER A 627 -6.21 41.39 9.15
C SER A 627 -6.62 40.25 10.07
N VAL A 628 -6.88 39.06 9.52
CA VAL A 628 -7.34 37.90 10.29
C VAL A 628 -6.36 37.73 11.44
N TYR A 629 -6.84 37.91 12.67
CA TYR A 629 -5.99 37.77 13.85
C TYR A 629 -5.91 36.29 14.17
N TRP A 630 -4.88 35.63 13.64
CA TRP A 630 -4.71 34.18 13.69
C TRP A 630 -4.78 33.57 15.08
N ALA A 631 -4.46 34.33 16.13
CA ALA A 631 -4.58 33.81 17.50
C ALA A 631 -6.05 33.52 17.88
N ASP A 632 -7.00 34.34 17.43
CA ASP A 632 -8.43 34.10 17.71
C ASP A 632 -8.94 32.90 16.91
N VAL A 633 -8.54 32.79 15.63
CA VAL A 633 -8.90 31.65 14.77
C VAL A 633 -8.30 30.34 15.28
N VAL A 634 -7.07 30.38 15.79
CA VAL A 634 -6.45 29.20 16.41
C VAL A 634 -7.18 28.82 17.70
N ALA A 635 -7.55 29.79 18.53
CA ALA A 635 -8.32 29.52 19.75
C ALA A 635 -9.71 28.94 19.42
N GLU A 636 -10.39 29.46 18.41
CA GLU A 636 -11.64 28.92 17.87
C GLU A 636 -11.44 27.48 17.38
N GLY A 637 -10.41 27.22 16.57
CA GLY A 637 -10.12 25.88 16.06
C GLY A 637 -9.75 24.87 17.15
N ILE A 638 -9.13 25.30 18.25
CA ILE A 638 -8.88 24.43 19.42
C ILE A 638 -10.20 24.07 20.10
N GLU A 639 -11.08 25.03 20.28
CA GLU A 639 -12.37 24.81 20.92
C GLU A 639 -13.29 23.94 20.04
N GLU A 640 -13.32 24.18 18.73
CA GLU A 640 -14.08 23.35 17.79
C GLU A 640 -13.56 21.91 17.77
N ALA A 641 -12.24 21.71 17.74
CA ALA A 641 -11.65 20.38 17.85
C ALA A 641 -12.03 19.68 19.17
N ARG A 642 -12.06 20.41 20.30
CA ARG A 642 -12.49 19.89 21.60
C ARG A 642 -13.96 19.47 21.59
N VAL A 643 -14.84 20.34 21.10
CA VAL A 643 -16.29 20.08 21.02
C VAL A 643 -16.59 18.92 20.07
N ALA A 644 -15.95 18.88 18.90
CA ALA A 644 -16.10 17.78 17.95
C ALA A 644 -15.67 16.44 18.56
N ARG A 645 -14.56 16.42 19.31
CA ARG A 645 -14.08 15.22 20.00
C ARG A 645 -15.06 14.76 21.09
N GLU A 646 -15.59 15.68 21.90
CA GLU A 646 -16.60 15.37 22.92
C GLU A 646 -17.87 14.80 22.30
N ARG A 647 -18.33 15.38 21.18
CA ARG A 647 -19.48 14.87 20.44
C ARG A 647 -19.27 13.46 19.92
N ARG A 648 -18.13 13.19 19.26
CA ARG A 648 -17.79 11.84 18.76
C ARG A 648 -17.66 10.82 19.90
N ALA A 649 -17.13 11.23 21.05
CA ALA A 649 -17.03 10.37 22.22
C ALA A 649 -18.42 10.01 22.78
N GLU A 650 -19.34 10.97 22.83
CA GLU A 650 -20.72 10.75 23.23
C GLU A 650 -21.47 9.86 22.22
N GLU A 651 -21.34 10.11 20.92
CA GLU A 651 -21.94 9.29 19.86
C GLU A 651 -21.47 7.83 19.93
N ARG A 652 -20.17 7.59 20.15
CA ARG A 652 -19.64 6.24 20.37
C ARG A 652 -20.22 5.59 21.62
N ARG A 653 -20.32 6.33 22.72
CA ARG A 653 -20.92 5.79 23.96
C ARG A 653 -22.39 5.42 23.74
N ILE A 654 -23.16 6.28 23.07
CA ILE A 654 -24.56 5.99 22.74
C ILE A 654 -24.65 4.76 21.84
N GLN A 655 -23.83 4.65 20.79
CA GLN A 655 -23.82 3.45 19.93
C GLN A 655 -23.47 2.17 20.68
N GLU A 656 -22.49 2.22 21.59
CA GLU A 656 -22.14 1.07 22.41
C GLU A 656 -23.28 0.68 23.36
N GLU A 657 -23.92 1.66 24.00
CA GLU A 657 -25.08 1.43 24.88
C GLU A 657 -26.29 0.90 24.10
N GLU A 658 -26.59 1.44 22.92
CA GLU A 658 -27.65 0.96 22.02
C GLU A 658 -27.37 -0.46 21.54
N TRP A 659 -26.12 -0.77 21.20
CA TRP A 659 -25.72 -2.11 20.78
C TRP A 659 -25.84 -3.12 21.92
N GLU A 660 -25.39 -2.79 23.13
CA GLU A 660 -25.55 -3.66 24.29
C GLU A 660 -27.03 -3.82 24.68
N ALA A 661 -27.83 -2.75 24.62
CA ALA A 661 -29.27 -2.82 24.84
C ALA A 661 -29.98 -3.67 23.78
N TYR A 662 -29.56 -3.56 22.52
CA TYR A 662 -30.10 -4.35 21.42
C TYR A 662 -29.81 -5.83 21.61
N LYS A 663 -28.60 -6.23 22.02
CA LYS A 663 -28.25 -7.64 22.30
C LYS A 663 -29.12 -8.30 23.37
N VAL A 664 -29.63 -7.53 24.33
CA VAL A 664 -30.52 -8.03 25.39
C VAL A 664 -31.99 -7.76 25.11
N SER A 665 -32.30 -7.14 23.97
CA SER A 665 -33.67 -6.83 23.59
C SER A 665 -34.46 -8.11 23.32
N PRO A 666 -35.77 -8.13 23.63
CA PRO A 666 -36.64 -9.23 23.25
C PRO A 666 -36.59 -9.52 21.75
N GLU A 667 -36.42 -8.49 20.90
CA GLU A 667 -36.34 -8.65 19.44
C GLU A 667 -35.09 -9.40 19.00
N PHE A 668 -33.92 -9.08 19.54
CA PHE A 668 -32.68 -9.79 19.22
C PHE A 668 -32.69 -11.20 19.82
N LEU A 669 -33.14 -11.36 21.06
CA LEU A 669 -33.27 -12.69 21.68
C LEU A 669 -34.32 -13.54 20.96
N GLN A 670 -35.41 -12.94 20.50
CA GLN A 670 -36.43 -13.61 19.69
C GLN A 670 -35.89 -13.91 18.30
N LEU A 671 -35.07 -13.05 17.68
CA LEU A 671 -34.41 -13.35 16.40
C LEU A 671 -33.48 -14.56 16.53
N ILE A 672 -32.65 -14.60 17.58
CA ILE A 672 -31.77 -15.75 17.86
C ILE A 672 -32.61 -17.00 18.16
N LYS A 673 -33.68 -16.84 18.94
CA LYS A 673 -34.59 -17.93 19.28
C LYS A 673 -35.37 -18.44 18.07
N ASP A 674 -35.89 -17.57 17.21
CA ASP A 674 -36.60 -17.89 15.97
C ASP A 674 -35.65 -18.55 14.98
N GLN A 675 -34.41 -18.09 14.86
CA GLN A 675 -33.39 -18.77 14.07
C GLN A 675 -33.15 -20.18 14.60
N THR A 676 -33.06 -20.34 15.93
CA THR A 676 -32.85 -21.64 16.58
C THR A 676 -34.08 -22.55 16.44
N GLU A 677 -35.29 -22.06 16.70
CA GLU A 677 -36.55 -22.80 16.60
C GLU A 677 -36.91 -23.11 15.14
N SER A 678 -36.59 -22.23 14.18
CA SER A 678 -36.76 -22.50 12.75
C SER A 678 -35.80 -23.58 12.27
N LEU A 679 -34.57 -23.59 12.77
CA LEU A 679 -33.62 -24.68 12.52
C LEU A 679 -34.15 -26.00 13.11
N GLU A 680 -34.60 -25.99 14.37
CA GLU A 680 -35.16 -27.18 15.03
C GLU A 680 -36.45 -27.70 14.38
N ALA A 681 -37.36 -26.81 13.96
CA ALA A 681 -38.60 -27.18 13.26
C ALA A 681 -38.33 -27.73 11.86
N SER A 682 -37.40 -27.14 11.11
CA SER A 682 -36.96 -27.66 9.81
C SER A 682 -36.36 -29.06 9.97
N GLU A 683 -35.53 -29.28 10.99
CA GLU A 683 -34.98 -30.60 11.28
C GLU A 683 -36.05 -31.62 11.69
N GLN A 684 -37.11 -31.19 12.38
CA GLN A 684 -38.20 -32.07 12.81
C GLN A 684 -39.12 -32.44 11.63
N GLU A 685 -39.49 -31.48 10.77
CA GLU A 685 -40.26 -31.73 9.54
C GLU A 685 -39.50 -32.68 8.60
N GLU A 686 -38.19 -32.48 8.48
CA GLU A 686 -37.33 -33.36 7.69
C GLU A 686 -37.34 -34.80 8.26
N ARG A 687 -37.23 -34.97 9.58
CA ARG A 687 -37.31 -36.30 10.21
C ARG A 687 -38.66 -36.98 9.98
N GLU A 688 -39.76 -36.25 10.08
CA GLU A 688 -41.12 -36.78 9.87
C GLU A 688 -41.36 -37.14 8.39
N PHE A 689 -40.93 -36.27 7.47
CA PHE A 689 -40.96 -36.52 6.04
C PHE A 689 -40.17 -37.79 5.69
N MET A 690 -38.95 -37.90 6.18
CA MET A 690 -38.08 -39.07 5.96
C MET A 690 -38.67 -40.35 6.54
N ALA A 691 -39.26 -40.31 7.74
CA ALA A 691 -39.93 -41.47 8.32
C ALA A 691 -41.16 -41.93 7.50
N SER A 692 -41.95 -40.98 7.00
CA SER A 692 -43.13 -41.27 6.17
C SER A 692 -42.73 -41.84 4.79
N SER A 693 -41.69 -41.28 4.19
CA SER A 693 -41.12 -41.76 2.92
C SER A 693 -40.53 -43.16 3.07
N ARG A 694 -39.92 -43.49 4.21
CA ARG A 694 -39.42 -44.84 4.50
C ARG A 694 -40.53 -45.87 4.50
N LEU A 695 -41.63 -45.58 5.19
CA LEU A 695 -42.80 -46.48 5.24
C LEU A 695 -43.39 -46.69 3.84
N ARG A 696 -43.58 -45.61 3.08
CA ARG A 696 -44.10 -45.68 1.71
C ARG A 696 -43.21 -46.51 0.79
N LEU A 697 -41.90 -46.30 0.83
CA LEU A 697 -40.93 -47.00 -0.03
C LEU A 697 -40.80 -48.48 0.35
N LEU A 698 -40.93 -48.85 1.63
CA LEU A 698 -40.98 -50.25 2.04
C LEU A 698 -42.23 -51.00 1.51
N GLU A 699 -43.33 -50.28 1.29
CA GLU A 699 -44.55 -50.86 0.69
C GLU A 699 -44.50 -50.88 -0.84
N SER A 700 -43.95 -49.85 -1.48
CA SER A 700 -43.97 -49.70 -2.94
C SER A 700 -42.81 -50.41 -3.64
N LEU A 701 -41.65 -50.54 -3.00
CA LEU A 701 -40.47 -51.10 -3.62
C LEU A 701 -40.39 -52.63 -3.44
N PRO A 702 -40.29 -53.39 -4.52
CA PRO A 702 -40.29 -54.86 -4.45
C PRO A 702 -39.02 -55.38 -3.78
N GLY A 703 -39.21 -56.17 -2.72
CA GLY A 703 -38.11 -56.77 -1.95
C GLY A 703 -37.40 -55.83 -0.98
N ALA A 704 -37.90 -54.60 -0.79
CA ALA A 704 -37.40 -53.69 0.21
C ALA A 704 -37.78 -54.15 1.63
N THR A 705 -36.81 -54.12 2.55
CA THR A 705 -36.96 -54.42 3.97
C THR A 705 -36.27 -53.33 4.79
N PRO A 706 -36.62 -53.15 6.08
CA PRO A 706 -35.99 -52.12 6.92
C PRO A 706 -34.46 -52.23 6.98
N GLU A 707 -33.90 -53.43 6.81
CA GLU A 707 -32.46 -53.68 6.86
C GLU A 707 -31.74 -53.31 5.56
N ASN A 708 -32.41 -53.40 4.40
CA ASN A 708 -31.78 -53.11 3.11
C ASN A 708 -32.11 -51.70 2.57
N LEU A 709 -33.17 -51.06 3.07
CA LEU A 709 -33.45 -49.64 2.88
C LEU A 709 -32.79 -48.84 4.00
N THR A 710 -31.46 -48.71 3.90
CA THR A 710 -30.65 -47.92 4.85
C THR A 710 -31.01 -46.44 4.78
N GLN A 711 -30.57 -45.66 5.78
CA GLN A 711 -30.87 -44.23 5.82
C GLN A 711 -30.33 -43.48 4.59
N GLU A 712 -29.11 -43.79 4.14
CA GLU A 712 -28.52 -43.20 2.94
C GLU A 712 -29.31 -43.54 1.66
N ILE A 713 -29.80 -44.78 1.53
CA ILE A 713 -30.57 -45.19 0.34
C ILE A 713 -31.93 -44.50 0.35
N LEU A 714 -32.54 -44.38 1.53
CA LEU A 714 -33.77 -43.64 1.70
C LEU A 714 -33.58 -42.16 1.32
N GLU A 715 -32.54 -41.50 1.82
CA GLU A 715 -32.21 -40.10 1.50
C GLU A 715 -31.96 -39.93 0.01
N TYR A 716 -31.21 -40.84 -0.60
CA TYR A 716 -30.99 -40.82 -2.05
C TYR A 716 -32.30 -40.94 -2.82
N LEU A 717 -33.15 -41.91 -2.49
CA LEU A 717 -34.41 -42.09 -3.22
C LEU A 717 -35.32 -40.89 -3.05
N VAL A 718 -35.42 -40.35 -1.84
CA VAL A 718 -36.31 -39.24 -1.52
C VAL A 718 -35.85 -37.92 -2.13
N TYR A 719 -34.54 -37.67 -2.18
CA TYR A 719 -33.99 -36.38 -2.63
C TYR A 719 -33.42 -36.39 -4.05
N ALA A 720 -33.10 -37.56 -4.59
CA ALA A 720 -32.54 -37.67 -5.94
C ALA A 720 -33.59 -38.03 -7.01
N THR A 721 -34.77 -38.50 -6.62
CA THR A 721 -35.84 -38.88 -7.57
C THR A 721 -37.11 -38.08 -7.34
N ASP A 722 -37.87 -37.82 -8.40
CA ASP A 722 -39.04 -36.94 -8.34
C ASP A 722 -40.37 -37.71 -8.43
N THR A 723 -40.35 -38.98 -8.87
CA THR A 723 -41.57 -39.78 -9.03
C THR A 723 -41.42 -41.22 -8.53
N GLY A 724 -42.54 -41.86 -8.18
CA GLY A 724 -42.54 -43.26 -7.75
C GLY A 724 -42.03 -44.27 -8.80
N GLU A 725 -42.10 -43.94 -10.10
CA GLU A 725 -41.51 -44.75 -11.16
C GLU A 725 -39.98 -44.64 -11.17
N GLU A 726 -39.48 -43.44 -10.91
CA GLU A 726 -38.05 -43.17 -10.79
C GLU A 726 -37.46 -43.81 -9.53
N GLU A 727 -38.17 -43.78 -8.41
CA GLU A 727 -37.77 -44.49 -7.19
C GLU A 727 -37.69 -46.00 -7.41
N LEU A 728 -38.65 -46.56 -8.13
CA LEU A 728 -38.70 -47.99 -8.46
C LEU A 728 -37.53 -48.38 -9.36
N ASP A 729 -37.27 -47.57 -10.38
CA ASP A 729 -36.17 -47.77 -11.31
C ASP A 729 -34.81 -47.56 -10.63
N ALA A 730 -34.67 -46.53 -9.80
CA ALA A 730 -33.52 -46.30 -8.93
C ALA A 730 -33.28 -47.50 -8.02
N TRP A 731 -34.35 -48.08 -7.44
CA TRP A 731 -34.29 -49.25 -6.58
C TRP A 731 -33.83 -50.52 -7.29
N GLN A 732 -34.40 -50.80 -8.45
CA GLN A 732 -34.06 -52.00 -9.21
C GLN A 732 -32.65 -51.94 -9.78
N ARG A 733 -32.21 -50.76 -10.21
CA ARG A 733 -30.87 -50.53 -10.77
C ARG A 733 -29.85 -50.16 -9.70
N LYS A 734 -30.30 -49.98 -8.45
CA LYS A 734 -29.52 -49.53 -7.30
C LYS A 734 -28.67 -48.30 -7.63
N THR A 735 -29.30 -47.27 -8.17
CA THR A 735 -28.58 -46.13 -8.75
C THR A 735 -27.82 -45.31 -7.71
N TRP A 736 -28.13 -45.41 -6.42
CA TRP A 736 -27.33 -44.84 -5.33
C TRP A 736 -25.95 -45.49 -5.19
N GLU A 737 -25.75 -46.70 -5.71
CA GLU A 737 -24.43 -47.33 -5.81
C GLU A 737 -23.60 -46.70 -6.96
N GLN A 738 -24.17 -45.76 -7.72
CA GLN A 738 -23.51 -45.02 -8.80
C GLN A 738 -23.32 -43.54 -8.43
N PRO A 739 -22.16 -42.94 -8.76
CA PRO A 739 -21.86 -41.55 -8.40
C PRO A 739 -22.71 -40.54 -9.19
N GLY A 740 -23.39 -39.64 -8.48
CA GLY A 740 -24.22 -38.56 -9.03
C GLY A 740 -25.71 -38.70 -8.71
N GLY A 741 -26.48 -37.63 -8.94
CA GLY A 741 -27.95 -37.65 -8.79
C GLY A 741 -28.60 -38.66 -9.74
N TYR A 742 -29.79 -39.16 -9.39
CA TYR A 742 -30.50 -40.13 -10.22
C TYR A 742 -30.72 -39.58 -11.63
N ARG A 743 -30.49 -40.44 -12.62
CA ARG A 743 -30.77 -40.12 -14.03
C ARG A 743 -31.74 -41.15 -14.58
N PRO A 744 -32.96 -40.74 -15.00
CA PRO A 744 -33.86 -41.63 -15.69
C PRO A 744 -33.22 -42.07 -17.02
N LEU A 745 -33.48 -43.31 -17.40
CA LEU A 745 -32.97 -43.83 -18.67
C LEU A 745 -33.62 -43.06 -19.83
N PRO A 746 -32.85 -42.67 -20.86
CA PRO A 746 -33.42 -42.03 -22.03
C PRO A 746 -34.43 -43.00 -22.64
N THR A 747 -35.69 -42.58 -22.71
CA THR A 747 -36.71 -43.37 -23.39
C THR A 747 -36.40 -43.36 -24.88
N ALA A 748 -36.86 -44.38 -25.62
CA ALA A 748 -36.53 -44.53 -27.04
C ALA A 748 -36.93 -43.32 -27.90
N ASP A 749 -37.78 -42.43 -27.39
CA ASP A 749 -38.19 -41.18 -28.03
C ASP A 749 -37.16 -40.04 -27.88
N ASP A 750 -36.18 -40.14 -26.98
CA ASP A 750 -35.23 -39.05 -26.71
C ASP A 750 -34.11 -38.91 -27.76
N LYS A 751 -33.89 -39.93 -28.61
CA LYS A 751 -32.92 -39.87 -29.71
C LYS A 751 -33.40 -39.07 -30.94
N ALA A 752 -34.67 -38.66 -30.96
CA ALA A 752 -35.21 -37.73 -31.97
C ALA A 752 -35.15 -36.25 -31.52
N SER A 753 -34.80 -35.97 -30.27
CA SER A 753 -34.96 -34.64 -29.66
C SER A 753 -33.67 -33.81 -29.56
N ALA A 754 -32.54 -34.29 -30.10
CA ALA A 754 -31.28 -33.51 -30.19
C ALA A 754 -31.35 -32.28 -31.12
N VAL A 755 -32.56 -31.92 -31.59
CA VAL A 755 -32.84 -30.73 -32.41
C VAL A 755 -33.86 -29.78 -31.76
N GLN A 756 -34.49 -30.08 -30.61
CA GLN A 756 -35.48 -29.16 -30.01
C GLN A 756 -35.55 -29.24 -28.47
N LYS A 757 -35.16 -28.12 -27.83
CA LYS A 757 -35.42 -27.60 -26.45
C LYS A 757 -34.08 -27.02 -25.93
N SER A 758 -33.66 -25.77 -26.12
CA SER A 758 -34.41 -24.51 -26.26
C SER A 758 -35.68 -24.53 -25.42
N GLU A 759 -35.54 -24.60 -24.10
CA GLU A 759 -36.50 -23.87 -23.28
C GLU A 759 -36.34 -22.40 -23.62
N THR A 760 -37.22 -22.00 -24.54
CA THR A 760 -37.60 -20.66 -24.87
C THR A 760 -37.85 -19.86 -23.59
N ARG A 761 -36.86 -19.09 -23.13
CA ARG A 761 -37.19 -17.71 -22.72
C ARG A 761 -37.31 -16.91 -24.02
N PRO A 762 -38.40 -16.19 -24.25
CA PRO A 762 -38.64 -15.50 -25.51
C PRO A 762 -37.50 -14.49 -25.75
N LYS A 763 -36.60 -14.84 -26.66
CA LYS A 763 -35.82 -13.86 -27.41
C LYS A 763 -36.83 -13.17 -28.33
N ASP A 764 -37.08 -11.89 -28.06
CA ASP A 764 -37.33 -10.83 -29.06
C ASP A 764 -38.13 -9.63 -28.51
N SER A 765 -38.39 -9.56 -27.20
CA SER A 765 -38.85 -8.31 -26.58
C SER A 765 -38.05 -7.96 -25.32
N LEU A 766 -37.58 -6.71 -25.25
CA LEU A 766 -37.09 -6.12 -24.02
C LEU A 766 -38.23 -6.10 -22.98
N PRO A 767 -37.98 -6.44 -21.71
CA PRO A 767 -38.96 -6.28 -20.64
C PRO A 767 -39.50 -4.85 -20.60
N GLU A 768 -40.79 -4.67 -20.34
CA GLU A 768 -41.46 -3.37 -20.35
C GLU A 768 -40.84 -2.37 -19.35
N SER A 769 -40.35 -2.88 -18.22
CA SER A 769 -39.61 -2.11 -17.21
C SER A 769 -38.27 -1.55 -17.70
N TRP A 770 -37.69 -2.13 -18.76
CA TRP A 770 -36.42 -1.69 -19.33
C TRP A 770 -36.61 -0.57 -20.34
N LEU A 771 -37.77 -0.52 -21.02
CA LEU A 771 -38.00 0.35 -22.18
C LEU A 771 -37.77 1.84 -21.89
N GLN A 772 -38.04 2.29 -20.67
CA GLN A 772 -37.81 3.68 -20.24
C GLN A 772 -36.32 4.06 -20.10
N TYR A 773 -35.42 3.06 -20.03
CA TYR A 773 -33.99 3.24 -19.83
C TYR A 773 -33.15 2.79 -21.03
N VAL A 774 -33.79 2.28 -22.10
CA VAL A 774 -33.12 1.73 -23.28
C VAL A 774 -32.94 2.82 -24.34
N ASN A 775 -31.73 2.96 -24.87
CA ASN A 775 -31.43 3.93 -25.92
C ASN A 775 -31.76 3.36 -27.31
N GLU A 776 -32.03 4.24 -28.27
CA GLU A 776 -32.44 3.86 -29.62
C GLU A 776 -31.38 2.96 -30.30
N GLY A 777 -31.79 1.75 -30.70
CA GLY A 777 -30.92 0.75 -31.35
C GLY A 777 -30.27 -0.28 -30.42
N GLU A 778 -30.46 -0.18 -29.10
CA GLU A 778 -29.97 -1.19 -28.16
C GLU A 778 -30.85 -2.44 -28.17
N THR A 779 -30.21 -3.60 -28.33
CA THR A 779 -30.85 -4.91 -28.21
C THR A 779 -30.59 -5.51 -26.84
N ARG A 780 -31.41 -6.49 -26.44
CA ARG A 780 -31.25 -7.21 -25.16
C ARG A 780 -29.83 -7.78 -25.00
N GLU A 781 -29.28 -8.37 -26.06
CA GLU A 781 -27.92 -8.94 -26.04
C GLU A 781 -26.84 -7.86 -25.82
N THR A 782 -27.02 -6.65 -26.39
CA THR A 782 -26.08 -5.55 -26.12
C THR A 782 -26.16 -5.03 -24.68
N ILE A 783 -27.36 -5.02 -24.08
CA ILE A 783 -27.56 -4.59 -22.69
C ILE A 783 -26.96 -5.61 -21.72
N GLU A 784 -27.24 -6.90 -21.91
CA GLU A 784 -26.67 -8.00 -21.10
C GLU A 784 -25.14 -7.97 -21.13
N ARG A 785 -24.55 -7.78 -22.32
CA ARG A 785 -23.10 -7.66 -22.49
C ARG A 785 -22.52 -6.44 -21.77
N ASN A 786 -23.18 -5.28 -21.88
CA ASN A 786 -22.67 -4.05 -21.29
C ASN A 786 -22.86 -4.02 -19.76
N ALA A 787 -23.96 -4.58 -19.25
CA ALA A 787 -24.18 -4.77 -17.81
C ALA A 787 -23.09 -5.64 -17.19
N ALA A 788 -22.78 -6.78 -17.83
CA ALA A 788 -21.69 -7.65 -17.42
C ALA A 788 -20.32 -6.95 -17.49
N ALA A 789 -20.07 -6.15 -18.54
CA ALA A 789 -18.82 -5.39 -18.68
C ALA A 789 -18.69 -4.28 -17.63
N ALA A 790 -19.80 -3.71 -17.16
CA ALA A 790 -19.86 -2.71 -16.11
C ALA A 790 -19.93 -3.32 -14.69
N GLY A 791 -19.95 -4.65 -14.57
CA GLY A 791 -19.92 -5.36 -13.29
C GLY A 791 -21.27 -5.51 -12.59
N PHE A 792 -22.39 -5.36 -13.30
CA PHE A 792 -23.74 -5.52 -12.76
C PHE A 792 -24.24 -6.95 -12.95
N TYR A 793 -24.92 -7.48 -11.91
CA TYR A 793 -25.49 -8.82 -11.92
C TYR A 793 -26.89 -8.86 -12.53
N TRP A 794 -27.66 -7.77 -12.44
CA TRP A 794 -28.96 -7.60 -13.07
C TRP A 794 -28.91 -6.47 -14.09
N GLU A 795 -29.46 -6.71 -15.29
CA GLU A 795 -29.42 -5.73 -16.38
C GLU A 795 -30.23 -4.47 -16.09
N LEU A 796 -31.29 -4.58 -15.27
CA LEU A 796 -32.09 -3.43 -14.85
C LEU A 796 -31.29 -2.48 -13.95
N ASP A 797 -30.51 -2.99 -13.00
CA ASP A 797 -29.65 -2.19 -12.13
C ASP A 797 -28.61 -1.41 -12.95
N TYR A 798 -28.05 -2.04 -13.98
CA TYR A 798 -27.13 -1.39 -14.92
C TYR A 798 -27.82 -0.25 -15.69
N LEU A 799 -29.05 -0.49 -16.17
CA LEU A 799 -29.82 0.50 -16.93
C LEU A 799 -30.21 1.71 -16.04
N GLU A 800 -30.64 1.47 -14.80
CA GLU A 800 -30.97 2.52 -13.83
C GLU A 800 -29.73 3.33 -13.39
N TRP A 801 -28.61 2.65 -13.13
CA TRP A 801 -27.34 3.29 -12.83
C TRP A 801 -26.85 4.16 -13.99
N ARG A 802 -26.93 3.66 -15.23
CA ARG A 802 -26.53 4.41 -16.42
C ARG A 802 -27.40 5.67 -16.59
N HIS A 803 -28.71 5.52 -16.46
CA HIS A 803 -29.65 6.64 -16.60
C HIS A 803 -29.37 7.73 -15.55
N SER A 804 -29.14 7.34 -14.30
CA SER A 804 -28.82 8.27 -13.21
C SER A 804 -27.56 9.09 -13.51
N ASN A 805 -26.50 8.45 -14.01
CA ASN A 805 -25.25 9.12 -14.38
C ASN A 805 -25.34 10.00 -15.64
N GLU A 806 -26.28 9.72 -16.56
CA GLU A 806 -26.51 10.57 -17.74
C GLU A 806 -27.30 11.83 -17.37
N THR A 807 -28.23 11.74 -16.41
CA THR A 807 -28.98 12.89 -15.90
C THR A 807 -28.11 13.86 -15.09
N ASP A 808 -27.13 13.36 -14.33
CA ASP A 808 -26.16 14.16 -13.57
C ASP A 808 -25.12 14.88 -14.44
N ARG A 809 -25.04 14.57 -15.73
CA ARG A 809 -24.16 15.28 -16.69
C ARG A 809 -24.87 16.39 -17.47
N LEU A 810 -26.19 16.49 -17.35
CA LEU A 810 -27.03 17.47 -18.05
C LEU A 810 -27.60 18.55 -17.12
N ASN A 811 -27.37 18.45 -15.81
CA ASN A 811 -27.53 19.51 -14.81
C ASN A 811 -26.16 19.98 -14.32
#